data_AF-A0A5C7AFM1-F1
#
_entry.id   AF-A0A5C7AFM1-F1
#
_cell.length_a   1.000
_cell.length_b   1.000
_cell.length_c   1.000
_cell.angle_alpha   90.00
_cell.angle_beta   90.00
_cell.angle_gamma   90.00
#
_symmetry.space_group_name_H-M   'P 1'
#
loop_
_entity.id
_entity.type
_entity.pdbx_description
1 polymer ?
#
loop_
_entity_poly.entity_id
_entity_poly.type
_entity_poly.pdbx_seq_one_letter_code
_entity_poly.pdbx_strand_id
1 'polypeptide(L)'
;MVILMFAFLAGCGGKSNNNFLSSKDPRRVEILVLGHESEHHNSEKLMMYLETPLFQKGINLTYTTDVNDLNETKLNNYDGLMIYANHEKITPEQEAALKSYIEGGKALIPIHSASFCFQNSPWYIEAVGGQFSTHGTGDFTATIVDADHPVMKGISEFETWDETYVHSQVNPDMHVLMERVDEKGKEPYTWVRDQGKGRVFYTAYGHNEKTWEKKEFQNLVANGILWAVGDKVNKLLTEYNIPTPQFEDADIPNYEKNDPAPRYQLPLSAEESMKLIQVPVGFELELFASEPMIINPIAFAWDERGRLFVIETTDYPNEIRKEGGDDKIKILEDTNGDGKADKVTVFAEGLNIPTSIMAVNGGMLISMAPDFVFLKDTDGDDVADVQEVVMTGWGKFDTHAGPSNLKYGFDNKIWGVLGYSGFNGEVSGKKFNFSQGVYRFTPTWENMEFLGRTSNNTWGLGFSEDFETFISTANGQHSVYLAMETKYAKRTIYKGTPNTATGIDSHYDMPHLTPFLRQVDWHGSYTAAAGHNLYTARNFPKEYWNQMAFVAEPTGRVLHNARLIEDGSGYKEKNAFNILASSDEWFSPVHAEVGPDGSLWVADWYNFIIQHNPTPRGRENGEGNAYINPLRDRQHGRIYRLTYKGNESSKVFDLKDAESDELLAAIQSENMFWRLTAQRLIVESKNMDVIEGLYDIINNQKVDEIGLNAPAINALWALHGLGVLDGNNAKAQEVVEKALSHPSAAVRKNAVRVIPKNQSALDAILAANLMEDPNLQARKNAIVAVSEMPTSADVSKKLLAISENEDNAKDEYLPQAIFAAALTHPSAFESREVAPKAEADSVMSIADRISRSLISESYTLSQRNALLFPPDPTGKEMTIEMVVAPGREALDGVMVAQGNGTNGYSLYVYKDALHFAIAQDGDVKIISSRKKLPSEQFLVIATLKEDGSMSLMIDGNEVAKGKTKGLFTGPLSPENVRVGQFDSNNKVGDYEGNWRFSGRIGNDSSLDLKKTSSGEASKAVSSIEESVEVVKNGLVTLTTIPHEMSFDKSAFIVKAGSKLVLDFNNPDFVQHNLVIGAIGSLEKIGQAADKMAQELTGMDKSFVPEISEVLASTDLVFPNSTETIIMKVPSQRGDYPFVCTLPNHWKQMNGIMKVI
;
A
#
# COMPACT_ATOMS: atom_id res chain seq x y z
N MET A 1 66.31 -1.57 -36.96
CA MET A 1 65.87 -2.96 -37.15
C MET A 1 65.05 -3.37 -35.93
N VAL A 2 63.73 -3.45 -36.12
CA VAL A 2 62.72 -4.22 -35.36
C VAL A 2 62.51 -3.95 -33.85
N ILE A 3 61.43 -3.21 -33.58
CA ILE A 3 60.29 -3.47 -32.65
C ILE A 3 60.59 -4.02 -31.24
N LEU A 4 60.24 -3.25 -30.21
CA LEU A 4 59.66 -3.79 -28.97
C LEU A 4 58.40 -2.99 -28.61
N MET A 5 57.28 -3.71 -28.61
CA MET A 5 55.92 -3.23 -28.38
C MET A 5 55.44 -3.73 -27.01
N PHE A 6 54.77 -2.84 -26.28
CA PHE A 6 53.75 -3.05 -25.23
C PHE A 6 53.52 -4.44 -24.60
N ALA A 7 53.55 -4.46 -23.26
CA ALA A 7 52.67 -5.30 -22.43
C ALA A 7 52.35 -4.60 -21.10
N PHE A 8 51.35 -3.71 -21.15
CA PHE A 8 50.48 -3.42 -20.01
C PHE A 8 49.48 -4.58 -19.95
N LEU A 9 49.51 -5.40 -18.90
CA LEU A 9 48.49 -6.42 -18.65
C LEU A 9 47.72 -6.05 -17.38
N ALA A 10 46.50 -5.58 -17.64
CA ALA A 10 45.28 -5.68 -16.85
C ALA A 10 45.42 -6.30 -15.44
N GLY A 11 45.41 -5.44 -14.42
CA GLY A 11 44.81 -5.78 -13.14
C GLY A 11 43.30 -5.73 -13.28
N CYS A 12 42.69 -6.79 -13.81
CA CYS A 12 41.27 -7.02 -13.60
C CYS A 12 41.06 -7.30 -12.12
N GLY A 13 40.38 -6.39 -11.41
CA GLY A 13 39.92 -6.62 -10.05
C GLY A 13 39.07 -7.88 -10.02
N GLY A 14 39.57 -8.93 -9.37
CA GLY A 14 38.75 -10.09 -9.03
C GLY A 14 37.69 -9.62 -8.04
N LYS A 15 36.42 -9.68 -8.43
CA LYS A 15 35.31 -9.62 -7.49
C LYS A 15 35.57 -10.70 -6.43
N SER A 16 35.64 -10.31 -5.17
CA SER A 16 35.84 -11.28 -4.09
C SER A 16 34.65 -12.23 -4.06
N ASN A 17 34.91 -13.54 -4.15
CA ASN A 17 33.93 -14.57 -3.82
C ASN A 17 33.72 -14.52 -2.30
N ASN A 18 32.89 -13.58 -1.82
CA ASN A 18 32.56 -13.47 -0.41
C ASN A 18 31.61 -14.62 -0.05
N ASN A 19 32.14 -15.64 0.61
CA ASN A 19 31.34 -16.65 1.30
C ASN A 19 31.00 -16.13 2.70
N PHE A 20 29.73 -15.83 2.96
CA PHE A 20 29.26 -15.26 4.22
C PHE A 20 29.04 -16.30 5.33
N LEU A 21 28.95 -17.59 5.00
CA LEU A 21 28.71 -18.61 6.00
C LEU A 21 29.97 -18.93 6.80
N SER A 22 29.90 -18.72 8.11
CA SER A 22 30.94 -19.26 8.99
C SER A 22 30.92 -20.79 8.95
N SER A 23 32.11 -21.37 8.83
CA SER A 23 32.30 -22.82 8.89
C SER A 23 32.78 -23.30 10.25
N LYS A 24 32.86 -22.39 11.23
CA LYS A 24 33.44 -22.59 12.56
C LYS A 24 32.57 -22.05 13.70
N ASP A 25 31.85 -20.95 13.46
CA ASP A 25 31.07 -20.30 14.51
C ASP A 25 29.67 -20.91 14.60
N PRO A 26 29.12 -21.04 15.82
CA PRO A 26 27.76 -21.54 16.01
C PRO A 26 26.73 -20.70 15.24
N ARG A 27 25.84 -21.34 14.49
CA ARG A 27 24.81 -20.69 13.66
C ARG A 27 23.68 -21.64 13.29
N ARG A 28 22.57 -21.07 12.80
CA ARG A 28 21.45 -21.81 12.18
C ARG A 28 21.84 -22.40 10.81
N VAL A 29 21.04 -23.35 10.33
CA VAL A 29 21.14 -23.94 8.98
C VAL A 29 20.53 -22.97 7.98
N GLU A 30 21.23 -22.68 6.88
CA GLU A 30 20.76 -21.73 5.85
C GLU A 30 20.41 -22.47 4.55
N ILE A 31 19.16 -22.41 4.12
CA ILE A 31 18.67 -23.07 2.91
C ILE A 31 18.16 -22.04 1.90
N LEU A 32 18.69 -22.10 0.68
CA LEU A 32 18.10 -21.38 -0.45
C LEU A 32 16.94 -22.18 -1.01
N VAL A 33 15.78 -21.56 -1.18
CA VAL A 33 14.58 -22.16 -1.77
C VAL A 33 14.36 -21.56 -3.15
N LEU A 34 14.49 -22.38 -4.19
CA LEU A 34 14.13 -22.00 -5.55
C LEU A 34 12.66 -22.38 -5.83
N GLY A 35 11.83 -21.34 -5.95
CA GLY A 35 10.45 -21.41 -6.39
C GLY A 35 10.27 -20.99 -7.86
N HIS A 36 9.04 -20.66 -8.24
CA HIS A 36 8.67 -20.14 -9.56
C HIS A 36 7.40 -19.28 -9.51
N GLU A 37 7.15 -18.51 -10.56
CA GLU A 37 5.95 -17.68 -10.69
C GLU A 37 4.80 -18.49 -11.33
N SER A 38 4.20 -19.42 -10.56
CA SER A 38 3.10 -20.27 -11.02
C SER A 38 2.02 -20.45 -9.95
N GLU A 39 0.75 -20.27 -10.34
CA GLU A 39 -0.39 -20.50 -9.43
C GLU A 39 -0.69 -21.99 -9.19
N HIS A 40 -0.25 -22.88 -10.07
CA HIS A 40 -0.53 -24.32 -9.94
C HIS A 40 0.30 -24.96 -8.82
N HIS A 41 1.56 -24.55 -8.70
CA HIS A 41 2.46 -24.91 -7.61
C HIS A 41 2.95 -23.62 -6.96
N ASN A 42 2.04 -22.88 -6.32
CA ASN A 42 2.33 -21.55 -5.76
C ASN A 42 3.34 -21.66 -4.60
N SER A 43 4.62 -21.59 -4.95
CA SER A 43 5.75 -21.80 -4.03
C SER A 43 5.83 -20.72 -2.96
N GLU A 44 5.46 -19.48 -3.32
CA GLU A 44 5.45 -18.33 -2.40
C GLU A 44 4.43 -18.54 -1.27
N LYS A 45 3.23 -19.02 -1.59
CA LYS A 45 2.21 -19.31 -0.59
C LYS A 45 2.56 -20.55 0.25
N LEU A 46 3.02 -21.62 -0.41
CA LEU A 46 3.21 -22.91 0.26
C LEU A 46 4.40 -22.89 1.23
N MET A 47 5.48 -22.16 0.91
CA MET A 47 6.66 -22.13 1.77
C MET A 47 6.40 -21.59 3.17
N MET A 48 5.39 -20.72 3.35
CA MET A 48 5.01 -20.16 4.66
C MET A 48 4.62 -21.26 5.67
N TYR A 49 4.08 -22.38 5.19
CA TYR A 49 3.77 -23.55 6.04
C TYR A 49 5.00 -24.28 6.56
N LEU A 50 6.17 -24.11 5.92
CA LEU A 50 7.44 -24.66 6.39
C LEU A 50 8.24 -23.67 7.22
N GLU A 51 8.19 -22.37 6.90
CA GLU A 51 9.04 -21.35 7.55
C GLU A 51 8.95 -21.39 9.09
N THR A 52 7.75 -21.24 9.66
CA THR A 52 7.56 -21.27 11.12
C THR A 52 8.07 -22.58 11.77
N PRO A 53 7.61 -23.78 11.37
CA PRO A 53 8.02 -25.02 12.04
C PRO A 53 9.50 -25.38 11.83
N LEU A 54 10.10 -25.02 10.68
CA LEU A 54 11.52 -25.27 10.42
C LEU A 54 12.41 -24.25 11.16
N PHE A 55 11.98 -23.00 11.28
CA PHE A 55 12.70 -21.99 12.04
C PHE A 55 12.85 -22.37 13.52
N GLN A 56 11.82 -22.95 14.13
CA GLN A 56 11.89 -23.49 15.50
C GLN A 56 12.92 -24.62 15.66
N LYS A 57 13.23 -25.33 14.58
CA LYS A 57 14.27 -26.39 14.54
C LYS A 57 15.64 -25.85 14.16
N GLY A 58 15.79 -24.54 13.96
CA GLY A 58 17.06 -23.91 13.62
C GLY A 58 17.39 -23.87 12.13
N ILE A 59 16.39 -23.97 11.26
CA ILE A 59 16.54 -23.93 9.81
C ILE A 59 15.91 -22.63 9.29
N ASN A 60 16.73 -21.81 8.64
CA ASN A 60 16.31 -20.59 7.97
C ASN A 60 16.09 -20.89 6.48
N LEU A 61 15.00 -20.36 5.94
CA LEU A 61 14.67 -20.44 4.52
C LEU A 61 14.85 -19.06 3.88
N THR A 62 15.53 -19.00 2.73
CA THR A 62 15.62 -17.80 1.89
C THR A 62 15.02 -18.11 0.51
N TYR A 63 14.00 -17.36 0.11
CA TYR A 63 13.26 -17.59 -1.13
C TYR A 63 13.82 -16.85 -2.32
N THR A 64 13.75 -17.47 -3.50
CA THR A 64 13.95 -16.81 -4.79
C THR A 64 13.14 -17.52 -5.88
N THR A 65 12.65 -16.76 -6.86
CA THR A 65 12.11 -17.29 -8.12
C THR A 65 13.08 -17.12 -9.28
N ASP A 66 14.22 -16.44 -9.08
CA ASP A 66 15.19 -16.16 -10.12
C ASP A 66 16.14 -17.36 -10.32
N VAL A 67 15.98 -18.09 -11.42
CA VAL A 67 16.87 -19.20 -11.77
C VAL A 67 18.33 -18.77 -11.95
N ASN A 68 18.61 -17.48 -12.16
CA ASN A 68 19.97 -16.95 -12.23
C ASN A 68 20.70 -16.99 -10.88
N ASP A 69 19.99 -17.17 -9.76
CA ASP A 69 20.60 -17.42 -8.45
C ASP A 69 21.30 -18.79 -8.38
N LEU A 70 21.12 -19.66 -9.38
CA LEU A 70 21.88 -20.91 -9.54
C LEU A 70 23.29 -20.64 -10.08
N ASN A 71 24.09 -19.90 -9.31
CA ASN A 71 25.48 -19.60 -9.61
C ASN A 71 26.37 -19.82 -8.38
N GLU A 72 27.67 -20.01 -8.59
CA GLU A 72 28.61 -20.33 -7.50
C GLU A 72 28.62 -19.27 -6.39
N THR A 73 28.56 -17.98 -6.74
CA THR A 73 28.61 -16.88 -5.78
C THR A 73 27.44 -16.93 -4.81
N LYS A 74 26.21 -17.11 -5.32
CA LYS A 74 25.01 -17.17 -4.50
C LYS A 74 24.91 -18.48 -3.74
N LEU A 75 25.07 -19.62 -4.42
CA LEU A 75 24.91 -20.95 -3.81
C LEU A 75 25.88 -21.18 -2.64
N ASN A 76 27.13 -20.72 -2.73
CA ASN A 76 28.13 -20.90 -1.68
C ASN A 76 27.76 -20.25 -0.33
N ASN A 77 26.77 -19.35 -0.31
CA ASN A 77 26.24 -18.73 0.90
C ASN A 77 25.16 -19.57 1.60
N TYR A 78 24.88 -20.78 1.14
CA TYR A 78 23.87 -21.67 1.75
C TYR A 78 24.47 -23.04 2.07
N ASP A 79 23.82 -23.79 2.97
CA ASP A 79 24.17 -25.18 3.29
C ASP A 79 23.47 -26.18 2.38
N GLY A 80 22.33 -25.79 1.80
CA GLY A 80 21.55 -26.58 0.86
C GLY A 80 20.72 -25.76 -0.09
N LEU A 81 20.28 -26.40 -1.17
CA LEU A 81 19.31 -25.88 -2.12
C LEU A 81 18.04 -26.74 -2.04
N MET A 82 16.93 -26.12 -1.67
CA MET A 82 15.59 -26.69 -1.81
C MET A 82 14.98 -26.22 -3.13
N ILE A 83 14.33 -27.12 -3.85
CA ILE A 83 13.64 -26.80 -5.11
C ILE A 83 12.19 -27.24 -4.97
N TYR A 84 11.27 -26.31 -5.24
CA TYR A 84 9.84 -26.58 -5.42
C TYR A 84 9.35 -25.69 -6.57
N ALA A 85 9.52 -26.19 -7.79
CA ALA A 85 9.33 -25.42 -9.02
C ALA A 85 9.16 -26.35 -10.24
N ASN A 86 8.83 -25.77 -11.38
CA ASN A 86 8.71 -26.45 -12.67
C ASN A 86 9.58 -25.79 -13.76
N HIS A 87 10.77 -25.29 -13.41
CA HIS A 87 11.71 -24.71 -14.38
C HIS A 87 12.17 -25.77 -15.38
N GLU A 88 11.79 -25.66 -16.65
CA GLU A 88 12.08 -26.71 -17.65
C GLU A 88 13.58 -26.85 -17.97
N LYS A 89 14.34 -25.74 -17.92
CA LYS A 89 15.73 -25.69 -18.40
C LYS A 89 16.64 -24.85 -17.53
N ILE A 90 17.91 -25.23 -17.54
CA ILE A 90 19.05 -24.45 -17.01
C ILE A 90 20.14 -24.30 -18.07
N THR A 91 20.99 -23.28 -17.93
CA THR A 91 22.19 -23.10 -18.76
C THR A 91 23.30 -24.07 -18.35
N PRO A 92 24.28 -24.36 -19.22
CA PRO A 92 25.45 -25.16 -18.86
C PRO A 92 26.23 -24.61 -17.66
N GLU A 93 26.29 -23.30 -17.49
CA GLU A 93 26.95 -22.64 -16.35
C GLU A 93 26.19 -22.88 -15.05
N GLN A 94 24.86 -22.81 -15.08
CA GLN A 94 24.01 -23.12 -13.94
C GLN A 94 24.11 -24.61 -13.55
N GLU A 95 24.10 -25.52 -14.53
CA GLU A 95 24.33 -26.96 -14.30
C GLU A 95 25.70 -27.20 -13.66
N ALA A 96 26.76 -26.56 -14.18
CA ALA A 96 28.10 -26.69 -13.63
C ALA A 96 28.19 -26.17 -12.18
N ALA A 97 27.53 -25.04 -11.87
CA ALA A 97 27.46 -24.48 -10.53
C ALA A 97 26.72 -25.42 -9.56
N LEU A 98 25.55 -25.93 -9.95
CA LEU A 98 24.80 -26.91 -9.17
C LEU A 98 25.63 -28.17 -8.90
N LYS A 99 26.27 -28.69 -9.95
CA LYS A 99 27.12 -29.88 -9.85
C LYS A 99 28.28 -29.68 -8.89
N SER A 100 29.02 -28.59 -9.05
CA SER A 100 30.12 -28.23 -8.16
C SER A 100 29.66 -28.08 -6.71
N TYR A 101 28.54 -27.39 -6.50
CA TYR A 101 27.95 -27.15 -5.19
C TYR A 101 27.56 -28.45 -4.47
N ILE A 102 26.79 -29.31 -5.14
CA ILE A 102 26.27 -30.56 -4.56
C ILE A 102 27.38 -31.60 -4.42
N GLU A 103 28.14 -31.89 -5.49
CA GLU A 103 29.23 -32.86 -5.41
C GLU A 103 30.35 -32.41 -4.46
N GLY A 104 30.44 -31.10 -4.18
CA GLY A 104 31.31 -30.48 -3.19
C GLY A 104 30.94 -30.76 -1.73
N GLY A 105 29.72 -31.25 -1.46
CA GLY A 105 29.26 -31.63 -0.12
C GLY A 105 28.05 -30.86 0.40
N LYS A 106 27.36 -30.08 -0.45
CA LYS A 106 26.17 -29.31 -0.06
C LYS A 106 24.90 -30.11 -0.33
N ALA A 107 23.83 -29.74 0.37
CA ALA A 107 22.58 -30.49 0.31
C ALA A 107 21.74 -30.11 -0.93
N LEU A 108 21.05 -31.11 -1.48
CA LEU A 108 19.97 -30.91 -2.46
C LEU A 108 18.66 -31.48 -1.88
N ILE A 109 17.61 -30.66 -1.88
CA ILE A 109 16.30 -30.97 -1.30
C ILE A 109 15.20 -30.73 -2.35
N PRO A 110 15.03 -31.59 -3.36
CA PRO A 110 13.96 -31.43 -4.32
C PRO A 110 12.64 -31.95 -3.69
N ILE A 111 11.59 -31.17 -3.81
CA ILE A 111 10.25 -31.49 -3.28
C ILE A 111 9.27 -31.57 -4.45
N HIS A 112 8.46 -32.63 -4.47
CA HIS A 112 7.31 -32.79 -5.36
C HIS A 112 7.66 -32.55 -6.85
N SER A 113 7.26 -31.40 -7.39
CA SER A 113 7.42 -30.98 -8.79
C SER A 113 8.87 -30.82 -9.22
N ALA A 114 9.81 -30.71 -8.28
CA ALA A 114 11.23 -30.57 -8.57
C ALA A 114 11.83 -31.74 -9.36
N SER A 115 11.21 -32.92 -9.34
CA SER A 115 11.59 -34.05 -10.20
C SER A 115 11.25 -33.84 -11.69
N PHE A 116 10.54 -32.77 -12.03
CA PHE A 116 10.26 -32.32 -13.40
C PHE A 116 11.13 -31.13 -13.85
N CYS A 117 11.91 -30.55 -12.94
CA CYS A 117 12.83 -29.46 -13.28
C CYS A 117 13.98 -29.92 -14.19
N PHE A 118 14.51 -28.97 -14.95
CA PHE A 118 15.79 -29.06 -15.66
C PHE A 118 15.91 -30.29 -16.57
N GLN A 119 14.88 -30.54 -17.37
CA GLN A 119 14.77 -31.71 -18.25
C GLN A 119 15.90 -31.80 -19.29
N ASN A 120 16.59 -30.67 -19.55
CA ASN A 120 17.76 -30.63 -20.40
C ASN A 120 19.07 -31.06 -19.71
N SER A 121 19.03 -31.39 -18.42
CA SER A 121 20.17 -31.79 -17.61
C SER A 121 20.07 -33.26 -17.19
N PRO A 122 20.72 -34.20 -17.91
CA PRO A 122 20.78 -35.60 -17.49
C PRO A 122 21.42 -35.78 -16.11
N TRP A 123 22.39 -34.92 -15.78
CA TRP A 123 23.04 -34.94 -14.48
C TRP A 123 22.07 -34.60 -13.35
N TYR A 124 21.23 -33.57 -13.50
CA TYR A 124 20.26 -33.21 -12.46
C TYR A 124 19.25 -34.34 -12.23
N ILE A 125 18.72 -34.93 -13.30
CA ILE A 125 17.79 -36.07 -13.22
C ILE A 125 18.43 -37.24 -12.45
N GLU A 126 19.68 -37.57 -12.75
CA GLU A 126 20.44 -38.61 -12.05
C GLU A 126 20.66 -38.25 -10.56
N ALA A 127 20.95 -36.98 -10.26
CA ALA A 127 21.19 -36.48 -8.91
C ALA A 127 19.93 -36.55 -8.03
N VAL A 128 18.76 -36.11 -8.53
CA VAL A 128 17.46 -36.22 -7.83
C VAL A 128 17.12 -37.69 -7.54
N GLY A 129 17.48 -38.58 -8.46
CA GLY A 129 17.28 -40.02 -8.33
C GLY A 129 16.00 -40.55 -9.00
N GLY A 130 15.15 -39.68 -9.54
CA GLY A 130 13.97 -40.06 -10.31
C GLY A 130 13.37 -38.85 -11.04
N GLN A 131 12.84 -39.09 -12.23
CA GLN A 131 12.16 -38.06 -13.03
C GLN A 131 10.66 -38.27 -13.00
N PHE A 132 9.88 -37.21 -12.77
CA PHE A 132 8.43 -37.27 -12.95
C PHE A 132 8.05 -37.84 -14.33
N SER A 133 7.07 -38.74 -14.37
CA SER A 133 6.54 -39.30 -15.62
C SER A 133 5.05 -39.01 -15.79
N THR A 134 4.22 -39.45 -14.85
CA THR A 134 2.77 -39.25 -14.86
C THR A 134 2.26 -39.16 -13.43
N HIS A 135 1.01 -38.73 -13.25
CA HIS A 135 0.36 -38.72 -11.95
C HIS A 135 -1.14 -39.02 -12.07
N GLY A 136 -1.72 -39.47 -10.97
CA GLY A 136 -3.15 -39.28 -10.69
C GLY A 136 -3.31 -38.26 -9.55
N THR A 137 -4.49 -38.26 -8.93
CA THR A 137 -4.78 -37.45 -7.74
C THR A 137 -5.65 -38.25 -6.79
N GLY A 138 -5.48 -38.06 -5.48
CA GLY A 138 -6.38 -38.65 -4.49
C GLY A 138 -5.77 -38.69 -3.10
N ASP A 139 -6.58 -39.13 -2.14
CA ASP A 139 -6.13 -39.43 -0.79
C ASP A 139 -5.37 -40.76 -0.77
N PHE A 140 -4.19 -40.77 -0.16
CA PHE A 140 -3.42 -41.98 0.05
C PHE A 140 -2.50 -41.83 1.27
N THR A 141 -1.98 -42.97 1.72
CA THR A 141 -0.94 -43.05 2.75
C THR A 141 0.27 -43.75 2.13
N ALA A 142 1.45 -43.15 2.16
CA ALA A 142 2.68 -43.85 1.80
C ALA A 142 3.17 -44.66 3.02
N THR A 143 3.57 -45.90 2.77
CA THR A 143 4.07 -46.82 3.79
C THR A 143 5.53 -46.54 4.09
N ILE A 144 5.89 -46.42 5.36
CA ILE A 144 7.30 -46.30 5.79
C ILE A 144 7.96 -47.67 5.67
N VAL A 145 9.00 -47.77 4.84
CA VAL A 145 9.74 -49.03 4.60
C VAL A 145 11.08 -49.10 5.33
N ASP A 146 11.60 -47.97 5.80
CA ASP A 146 12.76 -47.90 6.68
C ASP A 146 12.54 -46.87 7.80
N ALA A 147 11.94 -47.34 8.89
CA ALA A 147 11.61 -46.52 10.06
C ALA A 147 12.83 -46.15 10.93
N ASP A 148 13.96 -46.87 10.78
CA ASP A 148 15.16 -46.66 11.60
C ASP A 148 16.05 -45.54 11.04
N HIS A 149 15.84 -45.13 9.79
CA HIS A 149 16.60 -44.05 9.16
C HIS A 149 16.38 -42.70 9.89
N PRO A 150 17.42 -41.88 10.10
CA PRO A 150 17.30 -40.60 10.82
C PRO A 150 16.21 -39.66 10.30
N VAL A 151 15.95 -39.67 8.98
CA VAL A 151 14.89 -38.87 8.35
C VAL A 151 13.49 -39.24 8.85
N MET A 152 13.27 -40.52 9.17
CA MET A 152 11.97 -41.04 9.62
C MET A 152 11.74 -40.93 11.13
N LYS A 153 12.70 -40.38 11.87
CA LYS A 153 12.60 -40.26 13.33
C LYS A 153 11.40 -39.41 13.75
N GLY A 154 10.45 -40.05 14.45
CA GLY A 154 9.25 -39.39 14.96
C GLY A 154 8.18 -39.13 13.90
N ILE A 155 8.35 -39.66 12.68
CA ILE A 155 7.35 -39.59 11.61
C ILE A 155 6.43 -40.79 11.72
N SER A 156 5.13 -40.54 11.72
CA SER A 156 4.10 -41.57 11.55
C SER A 156 3.55 -41.49 10.14
N GLU A 157 3.06 -42.61 9.61
CA GLU A 157 2.30 -42.62 8.37
C GLU A 157 1.08 -41.71 8.49
N PHE A 158 0.80 -40.92 7.45
CA PHE A 158 -0.31 -39.97 7.43
C PHE A 158 -1.01 -40.00 6.07
N GLU A 159 -2.33 -39.82 6.12
CA GLU A 159 -3.14 -39.65 4.93
C GLU A 159 -3.20 -38.18 4.51
N THR A 160 -3.01 -37.94 3.23
CA THR A 160 -3.19 -36.63 2.61
C THR A 160 -3.69 -36.81 1.18
N TRP A 161 -4.37 -35.78 0.68
CA TRP A 161 -4.68 -35.66 -0.73
C TRP A 161 -3.46 -35.06 -1.43
N ASP A 162 -2.95 -35.71 -2.47
CA ASP A 162 -1.81 -35.22 -3.25
C ASP A 162 -1.86 -35.73 -4.70
N GLU A 163 -0.90 -35.33 -5.52
CA GLU A 163 -0.67 -35.97 -6.82
C GLU A 163 0.09 -37.29 -6.64
N THR A 164 -0.51 -38.37 -7.12
CA THR A 164 0.05 -39.71 -7.01
C THR A 164 1.07 -39.95 -8.11
N TYR A 165 2.25 -39.34 -7.94
CA TYR A 165 3.35 -39.39 -8.91
C TYR A 165 3.80 -40.82 -9.22
N VAL A 166 4.20 -41.01 -10.47
CA VAL A 166 4.94 -42.16 -10.98
C VAL A 166 6.22 -41.63 -11.61
N HIS A 167 7.35 -42.24 -11.25
CA HIS A 167 8.67 -41.80 -11.71
C HIS A 167 9.23 -42.72 -12.81
N SER A 168 9.98 -42.11 -13.72
CA SER A 168 10.83 -42.77 -14.68
C SER A 168 12.30 -42.47 -14.35
N GLN A 169 13.24 -43.17 -15.01
CA GLN A 169 14.68 -42.97 -14.78
C GLN A 169 15.10 -43.09 -13.30
N VAL A 170 14.44 -43.98 -12.56
CA VAL A 170 14.72 -44.25 -11.14
C VAL A 170 16.14 -44.78 -10.99
N ASN A 171 16.95 -44.09 -10.18
CA ASN A 171 18.35 -44.42 -9.96
C ASN A 171 18.48 -45.65 -9.04
N PRO A 172 19.19 -46.73 -9.44
CA PRO A 172 19.24 -47.97 -8.66
C PRO A 172 19.98 -47.88 -7.32
N ASP A 173 20.71 -46.80 -7.05
CA ASP A 173 21.47 -46.58 -5.81
C ASP A 173 20.73 -45.74 -4.76
N MET A 174 19.46 -45.36 -5.02
CA MET A 174 18.65 -44.65 -4.02
C MET A 174 18.32 -45.55 -2.83
N HIS A 175 18.16 -44.93 -1.66
CA HIS A 175 17.67 -45.58 -0.45
C HIS A 175 16.24 -45.12 -0.17
N VAL A 176 15.27 -45.98 -0.48
CA VAL A 176 13.83 -45.67 -0.35
C VAL A 176 13.42 -45.71 1.12
N LEU A 177 12.74 -44.66 1.56
CA LEU A 177 12.24 -44.52 2.93
C LEU A 177 10.72 -44.70 3.02
N MET A 178 9.97 -44.29 1.98
CA MET A 178 8.53 -44.52 1.87
C MET A 178 8.14 -45.00 0.47
N GLU A 179 7.14 -45.88 0.41
CA GLU A 179 6.52 -46.37 -0.83
C GLU A 179 5.02 -46.07 -0.84
N ARG A 180 4.50 -45.56 -1.96
CA ARG A 180 3.07 -45.55 -2.23
C ARG A 180 2.68 -46.91 -2.81
N VAL A 181 1.69 -47.57 -2.21
CA VAL A 181 1.21 -48.89 -2.64
C VAL A 181 -0.19 -48.76 -3.22
N ASP A 182 -0.38 -49.13 -4.48
CA ASP A 182 -1.68 -49.14 -5.15
C ASP A 182 -1.89 -50.42 -5.99
N GLU A 183 -3.00 -50.49 -6.73
CA GLU A 183 -3.32 -51.64 -7.61
C GLU A 183 -2.27 -51.88 -8.71
N LYS A 184 -1.46 -50.88 -9.05
CA LYS A 184 -0.42 -50.94 -10.08
C LYS A 184 0.94 -51.35 -9.52
N GLY A 185 1.15 -51.28 -8.20
CA GLY A 185 2.34 -51.79 -7.53
C GLY A 185 2.86 -50.88 -6.43
N LYS A 186 4.17 -50.97 -6.19
CA LYS A 186 4.92 -50.14 -5.24
C LYS A 186 5.66 -49.05 -6.00
N GLU A 187 5.45 -47.81 -5.60
CA GLU A 187 6.10 -46.63 -6.18
C GLU A 187 6.95 -45.95 -5.09
N PRO A 188 8.27 -45.76 -5.27
CA PRO A 188 9.08 -44.96 -4.37
C PRO A 188 8.51 -43.55 -4.23
N TYR A 189 8.33 -43.09 -2.99
CA TYR A 189 7.64 -41.82 -2.73
C TYR A 189 8.48 -40.85 -1.89
N THR A 190 9.39 -41.37 -1.07
CA THR A 190 10.42 -40.58 -0.38
C THR A 190 11.70 -41.39 -0.34
N TRP A 191 12.83 -40.79 -0.68
CA TRP A 191 14.14 -41.46 -0.68
C TRP A 191 15.27 -40.49 -0.37
N VAL A 192 16.42 -41.08 -0.07
CA VAL A 192 17.69 -40.38 0.09
C VAL A 192 18.76 -40.98 -0.81
N ARG A 193 19.76 -40.18 -1.16
CA ARG A 193 20.88 -40.60 -2.02
C ARG A 193 22.12 -39.76 -1.75
N ASP A 194 23.30 -40.30 -2.06
CA ASP A 194 24.55 -39.54 -2.10
C ASP A 194 24.89 -39.13 -3.54
N GLN A 195 25.29 -37.87 -3.75
CA GLN A 195 25.80 -37.37 -5.03
C GLN A 195 27.16 -36.71 -4.81
N GLY A 196 28.23 -37.37 -5.25
CA GLY A 196 29.60 -36.94 -4.93
C GLY A 196 29.84 -36.98 -3.42
N LYS A 197 30.10 -35.81 -2.79
CA LYS A 197 30.16 -35.68 -1.32
C LYS A 197 28.86 -35.15 -0.71
N GLY A 198 27.92 -34.69 -1.54
CA GLY A 198 26.65 -34.13 -1.11
C GLY A 198 25.59 -35.20 -0.88
N ARG A 199 24.53 -34.79 -0.19
CA ARG A 199 23.38 -35.64 0.13
C ARG A 199 22.12 -35.06 -0.49
N VAL A 200 21.29 -35.95 -1.01
CA VAL A 200 20.02 -35.63 -1.68
C VAL A 200 18.89 -36.24 -0.87
N PHE A 201 17.92 -35.42 -0.48
CA PHE A 201 16.66 -35.88 0.12
C PHE A 201 15.52 -35.47 -0.80
N TYR A 202 14.73 -36.43 -1.28
CA TYR A 202 13.57 -36.19 -2.12
C TYR A 202 12.31 -36.76 -1.49
N THR A 203 11.21 -36.01 -1.63
CA THR A 203 9.86 -36.52 -1.38
C THR A 203 8.92 -36.07 -2.50
N ALA A 204 8.07 -36.99 -2.96
CA ALA A 204 7.03 -36.70 -3.95
C ALA A 204 5.80 -36.03 -3.33
N TYR A 205 5.69 -35.98 -2.00
CA TYR A 205 4.66 -35.19 -1.30
C TYR A 205 4.83 -33.70 -1.58
N GLY A 206 3.70 -32.99 -1.76
CA GLY A 206 3.70 -31.52 -1.65
C GLY A 206 2.92 -30.76 -2.72
N HIS A 207 1.85 -31.27 -3.31
CA HIS A 207 1.10 -30.52 -4.32
C HIS A 207 0.42 -29.25 -3.79
N ASN A 208 -0.19 -29.30 -2.60
CA ASN A 208 -0.98 -28.19 -2.05
C ASN A 208 -1.01 -28.15 -0.52
N GLU A 209 -1.71 -27.16 0.04
CA GLU A 209 -1.78 -26.87 1.47
C GLU A 209 -2.17 -28.08 2.33
N LYS A 210 -2.97 -29.02 1.82
CA LYS A 210 -3.41 -30.20 2.59
C LYS A 210 -2.25 -31.07 3.05
N THR A 211 -1.18 -31.15 2.25
CA THR A 211 0.05 -31.85 2.61
C THR A 211 0.97 -30.95 3.43
N TRP A 212 1.10 -29.68 3.06
CA TRP A 212 2.03 -28.73 3.71
C TRP A 212 1.63 -28.36 5.15
N GLU A 213 0.35 -28.41 5.49
CA GLU A 213 -0.18 -28.20 6.84
C GLU A 213 0.06 -29.40 7.78
N LYS A 214 0.41 -30.58 7.25
CA LYS A 214 0.64 -31.78 8.06
C LYS A 214 1.92 -31.64 8.86
N LYS A 215 1.83 -31.82 10.18
CA LYS A 215 3.00 -31.85 11.07
C LYS A 215 3.97 -32.95 10.69
N GLU A 216 3.47 -34.08 10.20
CA GLU A 216 4.27 -35.20 9.71
C GLU A 216 5.10 -34.80 8.49
N PHE A 217 4.51 -34.09 7.52
CA PHE A 217 5.23 -33.57 6.36
C PHE A 217 6.26 -32.51 6.74
N GLN A 218 5.90 -31.54 7.58
CA GLN A 218 6.81 -30.52 8.09
C GLN A 218 8.03 -31.14 8.81
N ASN A 219 7.79 -32.14 9.66
CA ASN A 219 8.86 -32.87 10.34
C ASN A 219 9.69 -33.72 9.36
N LEU A 220 9.06 -34.32 8.35
CA LEU A 220 9.75 -35.10 7.32
C LEU A 220 10.74 -34.22 6.55
N VAL A 221 10.29 -33.05 6.08
CA VAL A 221 11.15 -32.09 5.38
C VAL A 221 12.27 -31.57 6.29
N ALA A 222 11.97 -31.21 7.53
CA ALA A 222 12.98 -30.75 8.48
C ALA A 222 14.05 -31.82 8.76
N ASN A 223 13.63 -33.07 9.00
CA ASN A 223 14.56 -34.18 9.22
C ASN A 223 15.39 -34.48 7.95
N GLY A 224 14.77 -34.38 6.77
CA GLY A 224 15.42 -34.50 5.47
C GLY A 224 16.53 -33.47 5.27
N ILE A 225 16.25 -32.20 5.58
CA ILE A 225 17.23 -31.10 5.54
C ILE A 225 18.38 -31.37 6.51
N LEU A 226 18.09 -31.65 7.78
CA LEU A 226 19.13 -31.89 8.81
C LEU A 226 20.01 -33.09 8.45
N TRP A 227 19.44 -34.14 7.86
CA TRP A 227 20.22 -35.27 7.35
C TRP A 227 21.11 -34.85 6.18
N ALA A 228 20.58 -34.07 5.24
CA ALA A 228 21.27 -33.69 4.00
C ALA A 228 22.42 -32.70 4.22
N VAL A 229 22.28 -31.72 5.12
CA VAL A 229 23.36 -30.74 5.42
C VAL A 229 24.53 -31.34 6.20
N GLY A 230 24.31 -32.50 6.82
CA GLY A 230 25.34 -33.32 7.43
C GLY A 230 25.84 -32.86 8.81
N ASP A 231 26.63 -33.73 9.43
CA ASP A 231 26.96 -33.65 10.88
C ASP A 231 27.72 -32.38 11.26
N LYS A 232 28.54 -31.84 10.35
CA LYS A 232 29.31 -30.61 10.60
C LYS A 232 28.38 -29.41 10.82
N VAL A 233 27.38 -29.23 9.96
CA VAL A 233 26.43 -28.11 10.07
C VAL A 233 25.52 -28.34 11.28
N ASN A 234 25.04 -29.57 11.48
CA ASN A 234 24.22 -29.92 12.65
C ASN A 234 24.93 -29.66 13.99
N LYS A 235 26.26 -29.83 14.03
CA LYS A 235 27.06 -29.47 15.21
C LYS A 235 27.05 -27.97 15.47
N LEU A 236 27.23 -27.13 14.44
CA LEU A 236 27.18 -25.66 14.58
C LEU A 236 25.79 -25.20 15.05
N LEU A 237 24.73 -25.81 14.54
CA LEU A 237 23.36 -25.57 14.99
C LEU A 237 23.16 -25.94 16.46
N THR A 238 23.65 -27.11 16.88
CA THR A 238 23.55 -27.55 18.28
C THR A 238 24.31 -26.59 19.21
N GLU A 239 25.50 -26.13 18.80
CA GLU A 239 26.31 -25.17 19.56
C GLU A 239 25.70 -23.76 19.59
N TYR A 240 24.83 -23.41 18.65
CA TYR A 240 24.17 -22.09 18.61
C TYR A 240 23.26 -21.87 19.82
N ASN A 241 22.74 -22.97 20.39
CA ASN A 241 21.93 -23.01 21.60
C ASN A 241 20.73 -22.05 21.50
N ILE A 242 19.74 -22.45 20.69
CA ILE A 242 18.50 -21.69 20.48
C ILE A 242 17.75 -21.58 21.81
N PRO A 243 17.40 -20.37 22.27
CA PRO A 243 16.64 -20.18 23.50
C PRO A 243 15.29 -20.89 23.45
N THR A 244 14.87 -21.46 24.60
CA THR A 244 13.53 -22.04 24.77
C THR A 244 12.71 -21.11 25.65
N PRO A 245 11.74 -20.37 25.08
CA PRO A 245 10.92 -19.44 25.86
C PRO A 245 10.14 -20.16 26.96
N GLN A 246 9.97 -19.48 28.09
CA GLN A 246 9.18 -19.96 29.22
C GLN A 246 7.78 -19.35 29.17
N PHE A 247 6.77 -20.14 29.50
CA PHE A 247 5.38 -19.74 29.41
C PHE A 247 4.61 -19.98 30.71
N GLU A 248 3.79 -19.02 31.11
CA GLU A 248 2.85 -19.13 32.23
C GLU A 248 1.40 -18.81 31.80
N ASP A 249 0.44 -19.17 32.65
CA ASP A 249 -0.97 -18.92 32.38
C ASP A 249 -1.31 -17.48 32.74
N ALA A 250 -1.97 -16.77 31.83
CA ALA A 250 -2.42 -15.40 32.06
C ALA A 250 -3.74 -15.12 31.33
N ASP A 251 -4.41 -14.04 31.71
CA ASP A 251 -5.69 -13.61 31.12
C ASP A 251 -5.46 -12.87 29.78
N ILE A 252 -5.17 -13.65 28.74
CA ILE A 252 -4.88 -13.19 27.38
C ILE A 252 -6.12 -13.36 26.49
N PRO A 253 -6.55 -12.33 25.75
CA PRO A 253 -7.59 -12.48 24.74
C PRO A 253 -7.19 -13.47 23.64
N ASN A 254 -8.01 -14.49 23.40
CA ASN A 254 -7.81 -15.46 22.33
C ASN A 254 -8.57 -15.05 21.06
N TYR A 255 -8.08 -14.01 20.37
CA TYR A 255 -8.74 -13.42 19.20
C TYR A 255 -8.95 -14.43 18.07
N GLU A 256 -7.91 -15.24 17.80
CA GLU A 256 -7.88 -16.25 16.73
C GLU A 256 -8.59 -17.56 17.11
N LYS A 257 -9.07 -17.69 18.35
CA LYS A 257 -9.69 -18.92 18.90
C LYS A 257 -8.78 -20.15 18.80
N ASN A 258 -7.49 -19.96 19.04
CA ASN A 258 -6.48 -21.01 19.07
C ASN A 258 -6.81 -22.09 20.12
N ASP A 259 -6.53 -23.36 19.79
CA ASP A 259 -6.59 -24.51 20.71
C ASP A 259 -5.25 -25.27 20.69
N PRO A 260 -4.47 -25.26 21.79
CA PRO A 260 -4.76 -24.60 23.06
C PRO A 260 -4.72 -23.07 22.96
N ALA A 261 -5.39 -22.39 23.90
CA ALA A 261 -5.34 -20.93 24.01
C ALA A 261 -3.89 -20.44 24.25
N PRO A 262 -3.53 -19.23 23.78
CA PRO A 262 -2.19 -18.67 23.94
C PRO A 262 -1.85 -18.47 25.42
N ARG A 263 -0.58 -18.69 25.75
CA ARG A 263 -0.02 -18.52 27.11
C ARG A 263 0.91 -17.31 27.13
N TYR A 264 1.20 -16.77 28.31
CA TYR A 264 2.10 -15.62 28.45
C TYR A 264 3.54 -16.07 28.34
N GLN A 265 4.23 -15.66 27.28
CA GLN A 265 5.68 -15.82 27.18
C GLN A 265 6.36 -14.84 28.14
N LEU A 266 7.27 -15.32 28.98
CA LEU A 266 8.13 -14.43 29.77
C LEU A 266 9.11 -13.67 28.86
N PRO A 267 9.49 -12.42 29.21
CA PRO A 267 10.44 -11.65 28.42
C PRO A 267 11.81 -12.34 28.42
N LEU A 268 12.52 -12.23 27.30
CA LEU A 268 13.88 -12.72 27.11
C LEU A 268 14.88 -11.59 27.25
N SER A 269 16.13 -11.92 27.57
CA SER A 269 17.23 -10.95 27.41
C SER A 269 17.39 -10.55 25.93
N ALA A 270 18.01 -9.39 25.68
CA ALA A 270 18.27 -8.94 24.31
C ALA A 270 19.05 -9.97 23.48
N GLU A 271 20.08 -10.57 24.09
CA GLU A 271 20.92 -11.60 23.46
C GLU A 271 20.15 -12.86 23.09
N GLU A 272 19.23 -13.32 23.95
CA GLU A 272 18.38 -14.48 23.68
C GLU A 272 17.34 -14.17 22.60
N SER A 273 16.66 -13.03 22.71
CA SER A 273 15.65 -12.59 21.74
C SER A 273 16.23 -12.46 20.32
N MET A 274 17.43 -11.90 20.18
CA MET A 274 18.13 -11.80 18.89
C MET A 274 18.38 -13.15 18.22
N LYS A 275 18.59 -14.23 19.00
CA LYS A 275 18.74 -15.59 18.44
C LYS A 275 17.43 -16.16 17.86
N LEU A 276 16.31 -15.53 18.16
CA LEU A 276 14.98 -15.87 17.64
C LEU A 276 14.57 -14.95 16.49
N ILE A 277 15.46 -14.07 16.01
CA ILE A 277 15.24 -13.22 14.83
C ILE A 277 15.99 -13.81 13.64
N GLN A 278 15.28 -14.05 12.54
CA GLN A 278 15.88 -14.38 11.25
C GLN A 278 16.43 -13.11 10.58
N VAL A 279 17.65 -13.19 10.07
CA VAL A 279 18.31 -12.16 9.25
C VAL A 279 18.73 -12.78 7.91
N PRO A 280 18.74 -12.03 6.79
CA PRO A 280 19.22 -12.56 5.52
C PRO A 280 20.71 -12.88 5.56
N VAL A 281 21.13 -13.89 4.78
CA VAL A 281 22.55 -14.24 4.69
C VAL A 281 23.39 -13.06 4.19
N GLY A 282 24.51 -12.81 4.86
CA GLY A 282 25.39 -11.67 4.59
C GLY A 282 25.10 -10.44 5.45
N PHE A 283 23.99 -10.43 6.19
CA PHE A 283 23.65 -9.39 7.17
C PHE A 283 23.98 -9.81 8.60
N GLU A 284 24.12 -8.81 9.48
CA GLU A 284 24.32 -8.98 10.92
C GLU A 284 23.46 -7.99 11.69
N LEU A 285 22.71 -8.50 12.66
CA LEU A 285 21.92 -7.70 13.59
C LEU A 285 22.76 -7.40 14.82
N GLU A 286 22.97 -6.12 15.09
CA GLU A 286 23.76 -5.62 16.21
C GLU A 286 22.84 -4.91 17.20
N LEU A 287 23.07 -5.14 18.50
CA LEU A 287 22.37 -4.43 19.57
C LEU A 287 23.08 -3.12 19.85
N PHE A 288 22.44 -1.99 19.55
CA PHE A 288 22.97 -0.67 19.86
C PHE A 288 22.63 -0.24 21.29
N ALA A 289 21.37 -0.37 21.70
CA ALA A 289 20.90 -0.03 23.05
C ALA A 289 19.75 -0.94 23.49
N SER A 290 19.62 -1.17 24.79
CA SER A 290 18.51 -1.92 25.41
C SER A 290 18.19 -1.38 26.80
N GLU A 291 17.15 -1.90 27.42
CA GLU A 291 16.82 -1.63 28.82
C GLU A 291 18.02 -1.82 29.77
N PRO A 292 18.23 -0.94 30.77
CA PRO A 292 17.40 0.22 31.15
C PRO A 292 17.79 1.53 30.42
N MET A 293 18.71 1.53 29.46
CA MET A 293 19.13 2.76 28.77
C MET A 293 17.99 3.38 27.97
N ILE A 294 17.21 2.53 27.31
CA ILE A 294 16.04 2.87 26.52
C ILE A 294 14.92 1.87 26.83
N ILE A 295 13.68 2.36 26.97
CA ILE A 295 12.47 1.55 27.10
C ILE A 295 11.40 2.08 26.14
N ASN A 296 10.52 1.20 25.62
CA ASN A 296 9.41 1.55 24.73
C ASN A 296 9.77 2.64 23.67
N PRO A 297 10.81 2.44 22.82
CA PRO A 297 11.14 3.43 21.82
C PRO A 297 10.01 3.55 20.77
N ILE A 298 9.56 4.77 20.49
CA ILE A 298 8.49 5.01 19.48
C ILE A 298 9.09 5.37 18.11
N ALA A 299 9.99 6.35 18.10
CA ALA A 299 10.61 6.88 16.89
C ALA A 299 11.96 7.49 17.24
N PHE A 300 12.84 7.58 16.25
CA PHE A 300 14.12 8.27 16.37
C PHE A 300 14.39 9.15 15.16
N ALA A 301 15.41 9.99 15.27
CA ALA A 301 15.96 10.80 14.19
C ALA A 301 17.45 11.04 14.45
N TRP A 302 18.15 11.60 13.46
CA TRP A 302 19.55 12.01 13.59
C TRP A 302 19.72 13.51 13.44
N ASP A 303 20.65 14.07 14.21
CA ASP A 303 21.12 15.45 14.02
C ASP A 303 22.19 15.53 12.92
N GLU A 304 22.64 16.74 12.60
CA GLU A 304 23.66 16.99 11.58
C GLU A 304 25.06 16.40 11.89
N ARG A 305 25.25 15.86 13.09
CA ARG A 305 26.47 15.14 13.51
C ARG A 305 26.29 13.62 13.40
N GLY A 306 25.10 13.15 13.04
CA GLY A 306 24.75 11.73 12.97
C GLY A 306 24.46 11.09 14.33
N ARG A 307 24.17 11.86 15.38
CA ARG A 307 23.83 11.32 16.71
C ARG A 307 22.37 10.88 16.76
N LEU A 308 22.07 9.79 17.46
CA LEU A 308 20.73 9.22 17.56
C LEU A 308 19.91 9.91 18.65
N PHE A 309 18.82 10.57 18.27
CA PHE A 309 17.79 11.09 19.18
C PHE A 309 16.60 10.15 19.15
N VAL A 310 16.18 9.63 20.30
CA VAL A 310 15.09 8.65 20.42
C VAL A 310 14.01 9.12 21.38
N ILE A 311 12.76 8.91 20.99
CA ILE A 311 11.59 9.07 21.85
C ILE A 311 11.43 7.82 22.72
N GLU A 312 11.37 8.02 24.03
CA GLU A 312 11.03 7.03 25.04
C GLU A 312 9.64 7.36 25.64
N THR A 313 8.75 6.36 25.71
CA THR A 313 7.42 6.54 26.32
C THR A 313 7.16 5.63 27.52
N THR A 314 6.51 6.21 28.53
CA THR A 314 5.87 5.49 29.64
C THR A 314 4.38 5.81 29.75
N ASP A 315 3.94 6.92 29.14
CA ASP A 315 2.55 7.38 29.14
C ASP A 315 1.68 6.69 28.08
N TYR A 316 2.26 6.28 26.93
CA TYR A 316 1.49 5.63 25.88
C TYR A 316 0.90 4.27 26.34
N PRO A 317 -0.32 3.88 25.90
CA PRO A 317 -1.27 4.65 25.10
C PRO A 317 -2.29 5.46 25.90
N ASN A 318 -2.48 5.15 27.19
CA ASN A 318 -3.68 5.56 27.93
C ASN A 318 -3.49 6.74 28.90
N GLU A 319 -2.27 7.15 29.23
CA GLU A 319 -2.03 8.25 30.17
C GLU A 319 -2.11 9.61 29.45
N ILE A 320 -3.30 9.99 28.97
CA ILE A 320 -3.50 11.33 28.39
C ILE A 320 -3.47 12.38 29.50
N ARG A 321 -2.51 13.31 29.44
CA ARG A 321 -2.36 14.36 30.44
C ARG A 321 -2.77 15.72 29.87
N LYS A 322 -3.11 16.64 30.77
CA LYS A 322 -3.41 18.03 30.41
C LYS A 322 -2.18 18.94 30.48
N GLU A 323 -1.26 18.62 31.38
CA GLU A 323 -0.02 19.35 31.63
C GLU A 323 1.06 18.32 31.98
N GLY A 324 2.27 18.50 31.42
CA GLY A 324 3.42 17.61 31.62
C GLY A 324 3.19 16.18 31.13
N GLY A 325 4.14 15.31 31.49
CA GLY A 325 4.12 13.88 31.23
C GLY A 325 5.45 13.25 31.62
N ASP A 326 5.56 11.93 31.47
CA ASP A 326 6.73 11.17 31.91
C ASP A 326 7.63 10.76 30.73
N ASP A 327 7.25 11.13 29.50
CA ASP A 327 7.97 10.77 28.27
C ASP A 327 9.16 11.70 28.02
N LYS A 328 10.17 11.16 27.32
CA LYS A 328 11.49 11.79 27.17
C LYS A 328 12.02 11.68 25.75
N ILE A 329 12.93 12.58 25.43
CA ILE A 329 13.82 12.47 24.27
C ILE A 329 15.23 12.27 24.80
N LYS A 330 15.89 11.21 24.34
CA LYS A 330 17.26 10.84 24.73
C LYS A 330 18.20 10.90 23.54
N ILE A 331 19.43 11.31 23.78
CA ILE A 331 20.55 11.15 22.85
C ILE A 331 21.32 9.90 23.27
N LEU A 332 21.49 8.96 22.35
CA LEU A 332 22.26 7.74 22.56
C LEU A 332 23.52 7.78 21.69
N GLU A 333 24.69 7.68 22.32
CA GLU A 333 25.98 7.83 21.65
C GLU A 333 26.88 6.62 21.91
N ASP A 334 27.57 6.18 20.86
CA ASP A 334 28.73 5.30 20.94
C ASP A 334 29.99 6.19 20.95
N THR A 335 30.57 6.39 22.13
CA THR A 335 31.74 7.29 22.27
C THR A 335 33.07 6.58 22.06
N ASN A 336 33.05 5.25 21.93
CA ASN A 336 34.26 4.43 21.80
C ASN A 336 34.40 3.73 20.43
N GLY A 337 33.34 3.71 19.61
CA GLY A 337 33.30 3.19 18.25
C GLY A 337 33.11 1.68 18.14
N ASP A 338 32.60 1.01 19.19
CA ASP A 338 32.36 -0.45 19.19
C ASP A 338 30.99 -0.86 18.64
N GLY A 339 30.18 0.11 18.19
CA GLY A 339 28.83 -0.10 17.66
C GLY A 339 27.76 -0.18 18.73
N LYS A 340 28.05 0.19 19.99
CA LYS A 340 27.08 0.17 21.09
C LYS A 340 26.99 1.52 21.78
N ALA A 341 25.79 1.89 22.21
CA ALA A 341 25.62 3.08 23.03
C ALA A 341 26.30 2.89 24.40
N ASP A 342 27.15 3.84 24.77
CA ASP A 342 27.82 3.89 26.08
C ASP A 342 27.53 5.18 26.85
N LYS A 343 26.89 6.16 26.21
CA LYS A 343 26.47 7.43 26.80
C LYS A 343 25.00 7.72 26.48
N VAL A 344 24.28 8.19 27.50
CA VAL A 344 22.88 8.63 27.42
C VAL A 344 22.78 10.05 27.95
N THR A 345 22.21 10.95 27.15
CA THR A 345 21.83 12.31 27.57
C THR A 345 20.32 12.47 27.46
N VAL A 346 19.65 13.02 28.48
CA VAL A 346 18.23 13.39 28.38
C VAL A 346 18.16 14.78 27.77
N PHE A 347 17.79 14.86 26.50
CA PHE A 347 17.67 16.12 25.77
C PHE A 347 16.43 16.91 26.21
N ALA A 348 15.31 16.22 26.41
CA ALA A 348 14.08 16.81 26.92
C ALA A 348 13.25 15.80 27.71
N GLU A 349 12.48 16.30 28.67
CA GLU A 349 11.55 15.54 29.51
C GLU A 349 10.26 16.33 29.74
N GLY A 350 9.25 15.70 30.38
CA GLY A 350 7.97 16.36 30.62
C GLY A 350 7.00 16.29 29.44
N LEU A 351 7.26 15.41 28.47
CA LEU A 351 6.44 15.23 27.27
C LEU A 351 5.32 14.21 27.54
N ASN A 352 4.23 14.27 26.77
CA ASN A 352 3.12 13.32 26.87
C ASN A 352 2.78 12.74 25.50
N ILE A 353 3.13 11.48 25.28
CA ILE A 353 2.84 10.72 24.06
C ILE A 353 3.37 11.42 22.78
N PRO A 354 4.67 11.76 22.71
CA PRO A 354 5.27 12.17 21.45
C PRO A 354 5.34 10.97 20.49
N THR A 355 4.96 11.17 19.22
CA THR A 355 4.83 10.10 18.22
C THR A 355 5.83 10.19 17.08
N SER A 356 6.51 11.33 16.92
CA SER A 356 7.52 11.53 15.89
C SER A 356 8.48 12.66 16.24
N ILE A 357 9.72 12.57 15.75
CA ILE A 357 10.81 13.51 15.98
C ILE A 357 11.55 13.74 14.66
N MET A 358 12.02 14.97 14.42
CA MET A 358 12.81 15.32 13.24
C MET A 358 13.70 16.55 13.50
N ALA A 359 14.96 16.50 13.08
CA ALA A 359 15.87 17.64 13.18
C ALA A 359 15.54 18.75 12.16
N VAL A 360 15.46 20.00 12.62
CA VAL A 360 15.19 21.20 11.79
C VAL A 360 15.53 22.48 12.57
N ASN A 361 15.94 23.56 11.88
CA ASN A 361 16.23 24.89 12.47
C ASN A 361 17.23 24.85 13.65
N GLY A 362 18.17 23.90 13.62
CA GLY A 362 19.14 23.63 14.70
C GLY A 362 18.53 23.08 15.99
N GLY A 363 17.35 22.46 15.91
CA GLY A 363 16.67 21.79 17.02
C GLY A 363 15.87 20.57 16.55
N MET A 364 14.89 20.15 17.33
CA MET A 364 14.03 18.99 17.08
C MET A 364 12.56 19.42 17.05
N LEU A 365 11.85 19.11 15.98
CA LEU A 365 10.39 19.21 15.90
C LEU A 365 9.77 17.89 16.37
N ILE A 366 8.85 17.97 17.32
CA ILE A 366 8.17 16.84 17.95
C ILE A 366 6.69 16.87 17.61
N SER A 367 6.18 15.76 17.09
CA SER A 367 4.75 15.51 16.98
C SER A 367 4.21 14.99 18.31
N MET A 368 3.37 15.75 19.00
CA MET A 368 2.86 15.41 20.35
C MET A 368 1.42 15.92 20.56
N ALA A 369 0.43 15.23 19.98
CA ALA A 369 -0.96 15.70 19.96
C ALA A 369 -1.48 16.13 21.36
N PRO A 370 -2.13 17.30 21.49
CA PRO A 370 -2.70 18.11 20.42
C PRO A 370 -1.73 19.10 19.75
N ASP A 371 -0.48 19.13 20.18
CA ASP A 371 0.48 20.17 19.83
C ASP A 371 1.71 19.59 19.10
N PHE A 372 2.25 20.36 18.16
CA PHE A 372 3.63 20.16 17.73
C PHE A 372 4.52 21.08 18.55
N VAL A 373 5.63 20.53 19.05
CA VAL A 373 6.56 21.22 19.94
C VAL A 373 7.92 21.30 19.29
N PHE A 374 8.49 22.49 19.20
CA PHE A 374 9.87 22.71 18.79
C PHE A 374 10.77 22.81 20.03
N LEU A 375 11.84 22.02 20.03
CA LEU A 375 12.82 21.93 21.11
C LEU A 375 14.20 22.30 20.58
N LYS A 376 14.98 23.08 21.32
CA LYS A 376 16.32 23.47 20.90
C LYS A 376 17.23 23.69 22.11
N ASP A 377 18.49 23.29 21.94
CA ASP A 377 19.62 23.64 22.80
C ASP A 377 20.33 24.88 22.20
N THR A 378 20.48 25.94 22.99
CA THR A 378 21.14 27.18 22.58
C THR A 378 22.48 27.46 23.26
N ASP A 379 22.87 26.67 24.27
CA ASP A 379 24.13 26.87 25.01
C ASP A 379 25.15 25.72 24.86
N GLY A 380 24.74 24.63 24.20
CA GLY A 380 25.59 23.52 23.78
C GLY A 380 25.80 22.45 24.84
N ASP A 381 24.95 22.38 25.87
CA ASP A 381 25.00 21.35 26.91
C ASP A 381 24.24 20.05 26.56
N ASP A 382 23.68 19.98 25.34
CA ASP A 382 22.84 18.89 24.83
C ASP A 382 21.51 18.71 25.60
N VAL A 383 21.00 19.77 26.25
CA VAL A 383 19.68 19.85 26.89
C VAL A 383 18.86 20.98 26.24
N ALA A 384 17.60 20.71 25.92
CA ALA A 384 16.73 21.71 25.33
C ALA A 384 16.37 22.80 26.36
N ASP A 385 16.80 24.04 26.10
CA ASP A 385 16.45 25.24 26.86
C ASP A 385 15.34 26.08 26.19
N VAL A 386 15.02 25.76 24.93
CA VAL A 386 13.88 26.32 24.19
C VAL A 386 12.82 25.25 24.02
N GLN A 387 11.58 25.58 24.37
CA GLN A 387 10.38 24.78 24.11
C GLN A 387 9.24 25.68 23.63
N GLU A 388 8.80 25.48 22.39
CA GLU A 388 7.75 26.28 21.75
C GLU A 388 6.65 25.40 21.17
N VAL A 389 5.39 25.71 21.46
CA VAL A 389 4.24 25.12 20.75
C VAL A 389 4.09 25.83 19.41
N VAL A 390 4.36 25.13 18.31
CA VAL A 390 4.42 25.72 16.96
C VAL A 390 3.16 25.46 16.13
N MET A 391 2.39 24.42 16.46
CA MET A 391 1.13 24.11 15.78
C MET A 391 0.20 23.35 16.72
N THR A 392 -1.09 23.67 16.69
CA THR A 392 -2.12 23.01 17.51
C THR A 392 -3.32 22.61 16.65
N GLY A 393 -4.11 21.65 17.13
CA GLY A 393 -5.31 21.16 16.44
C GLY A 393 -5.26 19.67 16.08
N TRP A 394 -4.25 18.94 16.54
CA TRP A 394 -4.13 17.50 16.33
C TRP A 394 -5.06 16.73 17.27
N GLY A 395 -5.82 15.78 16.71
CA GLY A 395 -6.75 14.96 17.47
C GLY A 395 -6.03 13.96 18.38
N LYS A 396 -6.65 13.68 19.52
CA LYS A 396 -6.14 12.75 20.54
C LYS A 396 -7.16 11.74 21.04
N PHE A 397 -8.29 11.61 20.34
CA PHE A 397 -9.34 10.70 20.79
C PHE A 397 -8.92 9.23 20.64
N ASP A 398 -7.98 8.93 19.73
CA ASP A 398 -7.30 7.66 19.63
C ASP A 398 -5.79 7.90 19.46
N THR A 399 -4.99 7.51 20.45
CA THR A 399 -3.57 7.89 20.51
C THR A 399 -2.69 7.10 19.54
N HIS A 400 -3.16 5.99 18.94
CA HIS A 400 -2.43 5.33 17.85
C HIS A 400 -2.74 5.89 16.47
N ALA A 401 -3.77 6.74 16.36
CA ALA A 401 -4.23 7.30 15.10
C ALA A 401 -3.86 8.79 14.95
N GLY A 402 -2.91 9.28 15.75
CA GLY A 402 -2.44 10.65 15.74
C GLY A 402 -1.53 11.01 14.56
N PRO A 403 -0.99 12.24 14.55
CA PRO A 403 0.08 12.62 13.63
C PRO A 403 1.33 11.76 13.87
N SER A 404 2.06 11.41 12.82
CA SER A 404 3.28 10.61 12.90
C SER A 404 4.19 10.82 11.68
N ASN A 405 5.39 10.21 11.73
CA ASN A 405 6.38 10.16 10.65
C ASN A 405 6.69 11.52 10.00
N LEU A 406 7.13 12.49 10.80
CA LEU A 406 7.65 13.76 10.31
C LEU A 406 8.94 13.55 9.51
N LYS A 407 9.03 14.12 8.30
CA LYS A 407 10.20 14.04 7.41
C LYS A 407 10.50 15.36 6.71
N TYR A 408 11.78 15.69 6.55
CA TYR A 408 12.21 16.84 5.76
C TYR A 408 12.23 16.42 4.29
N GLY A 409 11.36 17.03 3.49
CA GLY A 409 11.22 16.74 2.06
C GLY A 409 12.27 17.43 1.20
N PHE A 410 12.53 16.88 0.03
CA PHE A 410 13.40 17.52 -0.98
C PHE A 410 12.88 18.91 -1.38
N ASP A 411 11.57 19.17 -1.29
CA ASP A 411 10.98 20.47 -1.55
C ASP A 411 11.25 21.54 -0.46
N ASN A 412 12.10 21.22 0.52
CA ASN A 412 12.42 22.06 1.68
C ASN A 412 11.20 22.34 2.56
N LYS A 413 10.25 21.39 2.59
CA LYS A 413 9.07 21.40 3.45
C LYS A 413 9.13 20.23 4.43
N ILE A 414 8.38 20.35 5.51
CA ILE A 414 8.19 19.30 6.50
C ILE A 414 6.93 18.54 6.12
N TRP A 415 7.05 17.24 5.93
CA TRP A 415 5.98 16.33 5.61
C TRP A 415 5.61 15.50 6.82
N GLY A 416 4.38 15.02 6.88
CA GLY A 416 3.95 14.07 7.88
C GLY A 416 2.67 13.37 7.46
N VAL A 417 2.30 12.33 8.22
CA VAL A 417 1.06 11.60 8.03
C VAL A 417 0.20 11.66 9.28
N LEU A 418 -1.09 11.39 9.11
CA LEU A 418 -2.09 11.46 10.15
C LEU A 418 -3.06 10.28 10.02
N GLY A 419 -3.27 9.56 11.11
CA GLY A 419 -4.36 8.60 11.24
C GLY A 419 -5.71 9.26 11.53
N TYR A 420 -6.77 8.46 11.64
CA TYR A 420 -8.14 8.96 11.75
C TYR A 420 -8.47 9.82 12.99
N SER A 421 -7.50 10.07 13.91
CA SER A 421 -7.70 11.05 14.98
C SER A 421 -7.94 12.47 14.47
N GLY A 422 -7.49 12.77 13.24
CA GLY A 422 -7.85 13.99 12.54
C GLY A 422 -7.09 15.24 12.98
N PHE A 423 -7.17 16.25 12.11
CA PHE A 423 -6.69 17.60 12.37
C PHE A 423 -7.89 18.54 12.28
N ASN A 424 -8.04 19.43 13.25
CA ASN A 424 -9.02 20.50 13.24
C ASN A 424 -8.42 21.73 13.92
N GLY A 425 -7.86 22.62 13.11
CA GLY A 425 -7.10 23.76 13.59
C GLY A 425 -6.95 24.85 12.54
N GLU A 426 -6.21 25.88 12.90
CA GLU A 426 -5.89 27.02 12.04
C GLU A 426 -4.38 27.17 11.93
N VAL A 427 -3.86 27.29 10.71
CA VAL A 427 -2.44 27.50 10.43
C VAL A 427 -2.32 28.73 9.55
N SER A 428 -1.53 29.72 9.99
CA SER A 428 -1.32 30.99 9.28
C SER A 428 -2.64 31.70 8.87
N GLY A 429 -3.66 31.69 9.73
CA GLY A 429 -4.95 32.30 9.45
C GLY A 429 -5.92 31.49 8.57
N LYS A 430 -5.51 30.28 8.13
CA LYS A 430 -6.32 29.39 7.30
C LYS A 430 -6.77 28.18 8.11
N LYS A 431 -8.07 27.89 8.10
CA LYS A 431 -8.64 26.71 8.76
C LYS A 431 -8.41 25.46 7.94
N PHE A 432 -8.08 24.36 8.61
CA PHE A 432 -7.99 23.03 8.01
C PHE A 432 -8.76 22.02 8.85
N ASN A 433 -9.40 21.09 8.15
CA ASN A 433 -10.10 19.96 8.74
C ASN A 433 -9.95 18.75 7.80
N PHE A 434 -9.26 17.72 8.26
CA PHE A 434 -9.09 16.46 7.54
C PHE A 434 -8.91 15.32 8.53
N SER A 435 -9.39 14.12 8.17
CA SER A 435 -9.46 12.99 9.09
C SER A 435 -8.19 12.15 9.09
N GLN A 436 -7.65 11.80 7.92
CA GLN A 436 -6.41 11.05 7.75
C GLN A 436 -5.76 11.37 6.40
N GLY A 437 -4.47 11.14 6.28
CA GLY A 437 -3.73 11.29 5.02
C GLY A 437 -2.36 11.91 5.20
N VAL A 438 -1.85 12.52 4.13
CA VAL A 438 -0.53 13.15 4.08
C VAL A 438 -0.66 14.66 4.02
N TYR A 439 0.18 15.36 4.77
CA TYR A 439 0.26 16.81 4.80
C TYR A 439 1.72 17.29 4.72
N ARG A 440 1.91 18.57 4.39
CA ARG A 440 3.20 19.25 4.54
C ARG A 440 3.04 20.72 4.93
N PHE A 441 4.09 21.34 5.46
CA PHE A 441 4.17 22.77 5.79
C PHE A 441 5.63 23.25 5.71
N THR A 442 5.88 24.57 5.75
CA THR A 442 7.25 25.11 5.67
C THR A 442 7.99 24.98 7.01
N PRO A 443 9.35 24.98 7.03
CA PRO A 443 10.13 25.01 8.27
C PRO A 443 9.90 26.23 9.17
N THR A 444 9.13 27.23 8.70
CA THR A 444 8.62 28.36 9.49
C THR A 444 7.25 28.08 10.14
N TRP A 445 6.76 26.84 10.07
CA TRP A 445 5.47 26.39 10.60
C TRP A 445 4.24 26.95 9.86
N GLU A 446 4.43 27.45 8.64
CA GLU A 446 3.42 28.11 7.82
C GLU A 446 3.02 27.28 6.60
N ASN A 447 2.05 27.78 5.81
CA ASN A 447 1.71 27.26 4.49
C ASN A 447 1.37 25.75 4.47
N MET A 448 0.56 25.32 5.43
CA MET A 448 0.12 23.92 5.46
C MET A 448 -0.68 23.54 4.20
N GLU A 449 -0.40 22.36 3.68
CA GLU A 449 -1.04 21.75 2.53
C GLU A 449 -1.45 20.31 2.87
N PHE A 450 -2.67 19.93 2.51
CA PHE A 450 -3.10 18.54 2.53
C PHE A 450 -2.93 17.95 1.13
N LEU A 451 -2.21 16.83 1.04
CA LEU A 451 -1.65 16.33 -0.22
C LEU A 451 -2.40 15.12 -0.76
N GLY A 452 -2.94 14.28 0.10
CA GLY A 452 -3.60 13.05 -0.33
C GLY A 452 -4.28 12.37 0.84
N ARG A 453 -5.41 11.72 0.55
CA ARG A 453 -6.18 10.97 1.53
C ARG A 453 -5.80 9.49 1.47
N THR A 454 -5.79 8.85 2.63
CA THR A 454 -5.53 7.42 2.79
C THR A 454 -6.78 6.66 3.23
N SER A 455 -6.73 5.33 3.16
CA SER A 455 -7.84 4.42 3.46
C SER A 455 -8.18 4.36 4.95
N ASN A 456 -7.18 4.38 5.83
CA ASN A 456 -7.35 4.13 7.26
C ASN A 456 -6.26 4.84 8.12
N ASN A 457 -5.98 4.34 9.33
CA ASN A 457 -4.89 4.80 10.16
C ASN A 457 -3.57 4.77 9.39
N THR A 458 -2.99 5.95 9.20
CA THR A 458 -1.79 6.15 8.38
C THR A 458 -0.63 6.39 9.32
N TRP A 459 0.40 5.55 9.19
CA TRP A 459 1.57 5.64 10.05
C TRP A 459 2.85 5.78 9.25
N GLY A 460 3.04 5.04 8.15
CA GLY A 460 4.28 5.13 7.37
C GLY A 460 4.32 6.28 6.39
N LEU A 461 5.51 6.84 6.22
CA LEU A 461 5.87 7.79 5.17
C LEU A 461 7.32 7.53 4.76
N GLY A 462 7.61 7.52 3.46
CA GLY A 462 8.97 7.45 2.94
C GLY A 462 9.12 8.09 1.57
N PHE A 463 10.35 8.46 1.26
CA PHE A 463 10.73 9.03 -0.03
C PHE A 463 11.76 8.15 -0.72
N SER A 464 11.61 8.01 -2.03
CA SER A 464 12.71 7.57 -2.89
C SER A 464 13.72 8.72 -3.10
N GLU A 465 14.92 8.37 -3.55
CA GLU A 465 15.99 9.32 -3.88
C GLU A 465 15.66 10.22 -5.07
N ASP A 466 14.68 9.84 -5.88
CA ASP A 466 14.12 10.65 -6.96
C ASP A 466 12.83 11.39 -6.56
N PHE A 467 12.52 11.41 -5.27
CA PHE A 467 11.43 12.16 -4.64
C PHE A 467 10.02 11.75 -5.07
N GLU A 468 9.80 10.44 -5.21
CA GLU A 468 8.48 9.82 -5.13
C GLU A 468 8.12 9.56 -3.67
N THR A 469 6.82 9.49 -3.37
CA THR A 469 6.31 9.40 -1.99
C THR A 469 5.49 8.13 -1.79
N PHE A 470 5.84 7.38 -0.76
CA PHE A 470 5.18 6.14 -0.37
C PHE A 470 4.71 6.20 1.07
N ILE A 471 3.63 5.48 1.35
CA ILE A 471 2.87 5.53 2.59
C ILE A 471 2.49 4.10 2.98
N SER A 472 2.27 3.84 4.26
CA SER A 472 1.65 2.59 4.72
C SER A 472 0.47 2.89 5.64
N THR A 473 -0.52 2.00 5.63
CA THR A 473 -1.73 2.12 6.45
C THR A 473 -2.06 0.81 7.15
N ALA A 474 -2.72 0.92 8.29
CA ALA A 474 -3.27 -0.22 9.01
C ALA A 474 -4.36 -0.96 8.19
N ASN A 475 -4.61 -2.22 8.55
CA ASN A 475 -5.72 -3.05 8.08
C ASN A 475 -5.67 -3.40 6.59
N GLY A 476 -4.59 -4.08 6.17
CA GLY A 476 -4.51 -4.74 4.87
C GLY A 476 -3.99 -3.88 3.72
N GLN A 477 -3.36 -2.74 3.98
CA GLN A 477 -2.80 -1.87 2.94
C GLN A 477 -1.45 -1.30 3.38
N HIS A 478 -0.44 -2.16 3.31
CA HIS A 478 0.90 -1.93 3.84
C HIS A 478 1.79 -1.10 2.90
N SER A 479 1.40 -0.92 1.64
CA SER A 479 2.12 -0.13 0.66
C SER A 479 1.19 0.72 -0.21
N VAL A 480 1.43 2.03 -0.22
CA VAL A 480 0.60 3.03 -0.91
C VAL A 480 1.49 4.02 -1.64
N TYR A 481 1.15 4.36 -2.88
CA TYR A 481 1.85 5.36 -3.69
C TYR A 481 1.05 6.66 -3.80
N LEU A 482 1.66 7.80 -3.46
CA LEU A 482 1.08 9.12 -3.69
C LEU A 482 1.45 9.61 -5.10
N ALA A 483 0.59 9.34 -6.07
CA ALA A 483 0.89 9.54 -7.48
C ALA A 483 0.95 11.01 -7.93
N MET A 484 0.20 11.88 -7.27
CA MET A 484 0.22 13.34 -7.45
C MET A 484 -0.47 14.02 -6.27
N GLU A 485 -0.26 15.33 -6.09
CA GLU A 485 -1.00 16.08 -5.08
C GLU A 485 -2.50 16.14 -5.42
N THR A 486 -3.37 15.97 -4.43
CA THR A 486 -4.84 15.98 -4.59
C THR A 486 -5.37 17.27 -5.23
N LYS A 487 -4.59 18.36 -5.21
CA LYS A 487 -4.92 19.60 -5.92
C LYS A 487 -5.05 19.41 -7.44
N TYR A 488 -4.40 18.40 -8.02
CA TYR A 488 -4.52 18.03 -9.44
C TYR A 488 -5.69 17.07 -9.71
N ALA A 489 -6.31 16.54 -8.65
CA ALA A 489 -7.50 15.69 -8.70
C ALA A 489 -8.76 16.36 -8.11
N LYS A 490 -8.72 17.69 -7.88
CA LYS A 490 -9.89 18.49 -7.42
C LYS A 490 -11.12 18.26 -8.28
N ARG A 491 -10.90 18.21 -9.59
CA ARG A 491 -11.87 17.76 -10.58
C ARG A 491 -11.35 16.46 -11.15
N THR A 492 -12.21 15.46 -11.21
CA THR A 492 -11.87 14.18 -11.79
C THR A 492 -12.21 14.18 -13.28
N ILE A 493 -11.34 13.54 -14.07
CA ILE A 493 -11.72 13.13 -15.42
C ILE A 493 -12.92 12.18 -15.33
N TYR A 494 -13.76 12.10 -16.37
CA TYR A 494 -14.92 11.22 -16.39
C TYR A 494 -14.47 9.77 -16.14
N LYS A 495 -15.12 9.09 -15.17
CA LYS A 495 -14.73 7.79 -14.60
C LYS A 495 -13.33 7.74 -13.94
N GLY A 496 -12.77 8.89 -13.59
CA GLY A 496 -11.56 9.00 -12.79
C GLY A 496 -11.87 9.01 -11.30
N THR A 497 -10.84 8.79 -10.49
CA THR A 497 -10.93 8.84 -9.02
C THR A 497 -10.36 10.16 -8.49
N PRO A 498 -10.96 10.76 -7.44
CA PRO A 498 -10.37 11.92 -6.76
C PRO A 498 -9.25 11.50 -5.80
N ASN A 499 -9.09 10.20 -5.54
CA ASN A 499 -8.02 9.69 -4.70
C ASN A 499 -6.71 9.63 -5.48
N THR A 500 -5.64 10.11 -4.85
CA THR A 500 -4.30 10.21 -5.43
C THR A 500 -3.27 9.40 -4.66
N ALA A 501 -3.65 8.81 -3.52
CA ALA A 501 -2.86 7.82 -2.80
C ALA A 501 -3.51 6.44 -2.97
N THR A 502 -2.89 5.58 -3.76
CA THR A 502 -3.42 4.29 -4.22
C THR A 502 -2.64 3.14 -3.58
N GLY A 503 -3.35 2.08 -3.16
CA GLY A 503 -2.69 0.85 -2.67
C GLY A 503 -1.97 0.15 -3.81
N ILE A 504 -0.78 -0.37 -3.52
CA ILE A 504 0.09 -1.02 -4.51
C ILE A 504 0.50 -2.43 -4.08
N ASP A 505 -0.06 -2.94 -2.99
CA ASP A 505 0.23 -4.24 -2.37
C ASP A 505 0.04 -5.42 -3.36
N SER A 506 0.99 -6.35 -3.45
CA SER A 506 0.80 -7.58 -4.24
C SER A 506 0.19 -8.73 -3.45
N HIS A 507 0.11 -8.61 -2.13
CA HIS A 507 -0.29 -9.69 -1.25
C HIS A 507 -0.89 -9.19 0.07
N TYR A 508 -1.69 -10.05 0.70
CA TYR A 508 -2.20 -9.82 2.06
C TYR A 508 -1.49 -10.71 3.09
N ASP A 509 -1.07 -11.91 2.72
CA ASP A 509 -0.43 -12.85 3.63
C ASP A 509 0.92 -12.30 4.11
N MET A 510 1.15 -12.33 5.42
CA MET A 510 2.39 -11.90 6.04
C MET A 510 3.19 -13.14 6.45
N PRO A 511 4.35 -13.41 5.82
CA PRO A 511 5.26 -14.46 6.26
C PRO A 511 5.69 -14.14 7.69
N HIS A 512 5.41 -15.00 8.66
CA HIS A 512 5.73 -14.77 10.06
C HIS A 512 6.30 -16.05 10.66
N LEU A 513 7.10 -15.91 11.73
CA LEU A 513 7.79 -17.02 12.40
C LEU A 513 7.24 -17.30 13.81
N THR A 514 6.27 -16.49 14.27
CA THR A 514 5.66 -16.59 15.60
C THR A 514 4.37 -17.41 15.54
N PRO A 515 4.24 -18.52 16.30
CA PRO A 515 3.05 -19.38 16.21
C PRO A 515 1.72 -18.74 16.63
N PHE A 516 1.76 -17.78 17.56
CA PHE A 516 0.56 -17.16 18.13
C PHE A 516 0.57 -15.66 17.87
N LEU A 517 0.00 -15.26 16.74
CA LEU A 517 -0.17 -13.86 16.40
C LEU A 517 -1.28 -13.25 17.26
N ARG A 518 -0.97 -12.23 18.06
CA ARG A 518 -1.98 -11.54 18.86
C ARG A 518 -2.69 -10.45 18.05
N GLN A 519 -3.05 -10.76 16.82
CA GLN A 519 -3.77 -9.82 15.95
C GLN A 519 -5.24 -9.77 16.35
N VAL A 520 -5.84 -8.59 16.30
CA VAL A 520 -7.24 -8.40 16.68
C VAL A 520 -8.17 -8.59 15.48
N ASP A 521 -7.70 -8.17 14.33
CA ASP A 521 -8.28 -8.30 13.00
C ASP A 521 -7.14 -8.55 11.99
N TRP A 522 -7.48 -8.86 10.73
CA TRP A 522 -6.49 -9.13 9.67
C TRP A 522 -5.43 -10.18 10.07
N HIS A 523 -5.88 -11.27 10.70
CA HIS A 523 -5.00 -12.34 11.19
C HIS A 523 -4.12 -12.91 10.07
N GLY A 524 -2.81 -13.00 10.32
CA GLY A 524 -1.82 -13.42 9.33
C GLY A 524 -1.52 -12.37 8.27
N SER A 525 -1.97 -11.13 8.43
CA SER A 525 -1.80 -10.00 7.49
C SER A 525 -1.28 -8.75 8.21
N TYR A 526 -1.18 -7.63 7.51
CA TYR A 526 -0.66 -6.36 8.02
C TYR A 526 -1.75 -5.54 8.71
N THR A 527 -1.83 -5.64 10.04
CA THR A 527 -2.79 -4.90 10.87
C THR A 527 -2.32 -3.48 11.16
N ALA A 528 -1.04 -3.25 11.38
CA ALA A 528 -0.47 -1.96 11.77
C ALA A 528 0.30 -1.30 10.61
N ALA A 529 1.13 -2.06 9.90
CA ALA A 529 2.04 -1.58 8.85
C ALA A 529 2.67 -0.21 9.16
N ALA A 530 3.53 -0.15 10.18
CA ALA A 530 4.21 1.06 10.61
C ALA A 530 5.48 1.32 9.77
N GLY A 531 5.55 2.48 9.10
CA GLY A 531 6.74 2.89 8.34
C GLY A 531 6.70 2.49 6.86
N HIS A 532 7.48 3.20 6.04
CA HIS A 532 7.66 2.92 4.61
C HIS A 532 9.00 3.51 4.11
N ASN A 533 10.07 3.42 4.92
CA ASN A 533 11.35 4.01 4.56
C ASN A 533 12.08 3.13 3.55
N LEU A 534 12.64 3.74 2.50
CA LEU A 534 13.41 3.03 1.48
C LEU A 534 14.88 2.91 1.86
N TYR A 535 15.53 1.86 1.37
CA TYR A 535 16.98 1.78 1.41
C TYR A 535 17.62 2.79 0.44
N THR A 536 18.24 3.83 0.98
CA THR A 536 18.74 5.01 0.24
C THR A 536 20.24 5.28 0.46
N ALA A 537 21.01 4.22 0.71
CA ALA A 537 22.47 4.20 0.78
C ALA A 537 23.04 3.13 -0.19
N ARG A 538 24.36 2.94 -0.23
CA ARG A 538 25.06 2.02 -1.16
C ARG A 538 25.78 0.84 -0.49
N ASN A 539 25.63 0.69 0.83
CA ASN A 539 26.32 -0.38 1.56
C ASN A 539 25.65 -1.73 1.36
N PHE A 540 24.32 -1.81 1.36
CA PHE A 540 23.60 -3.05 1.10
C PHE A 540 23.76 -3.45 -0.37
N PRO A 541 23.45 -4.71 -0.72
CA PRO A 541 23.41 -5.15 -2.11
C PRO A 541 22.53 -4.25 -3.00
N LYS A 542 22.87 -4.20 -4.29
CA LYS A 542 22.23 -3.31 -5.28
C LYS A 542 20.72 -3.50 -5.39
N GLU A 543 20.23 -4.71 -5.16
CA GLU A 543 18.80 -5.04 -5.16
C GLU A 543 17.99 -4.30 -4.08
N TYR A 544 18.63 -3.66 -3.11
CA TYR A 544 17.97 -2.81 -2.12
C TYR A 544 17.86 -1.34 -2.57
N TRP A 545 18.81 -0.87 -3.38
CA TRP A 545 19.00 0.57 -3.65
C TRP A 545 17.76 1.19 -4.29
N ASN A 546 17.19 2.17 -3.58
CA ASN A 546 16.04 2.98 -4.00
C ASN A 546 14.81 2.19 -4.50
N GLN A 547 14.68 0.93 -4.09
CA GLN A 547 13.57 0.06 -4.51
C GLN A 547 13.01 -0.81 -3.38
N MET A 548 13.74 -0.96 -2.27
CA MET A 548 13.25 -1.75 -1.13
C MET A 548 12.78 -0.82 -0.02
N ALA A 549 11.49 -0.88 0.31
CA ALA A 549 10.90 -0.21 1.45
C ALA A 549 10.76 -1.17 2.64
N PHE A 550 10.94 -0.64 3.86
CA PHE A 550 10.81 -1.39 5.09
C PHE A 550 9.52 -1.02 5.82
N VAL A 551 8.65 -2.01 6.03
CA VAL A 551 7.35 -1.84 6.70
C VAL A 551 7.33 -2.67 7.98
N ALA A 552 7.28 -2.02 9.12
CA ALA A 552 7.28 -2.68 10.42
C ALA A 552 5.87 -3.18 10.77
N GLU A 553 5.75 -4.43 11.16
CA GLU A 553 4.48 -5.01 11.59
C GLU A 553 4.65 -5.62 12.99
N PRO A 554 4.49 -4.78 14.04
CA PRO A 554 4.74 -5.22 15.41
C PRO A 554 3.78 -6.32 15.87
N THR A 555 2.56 -6.40 15.33
CA THR A 555 1.62 -7.47 15.71
C THR A 555 1.99 -8.81 15.08
N GLY A 556 2.71 -8.76 13.95
CA GLY A 556 3.25 -9.90 13.21
C GLY A 556 4.66 -10.32 13.60
N ARG A 557 5.37 -9.50 14.39
CA ARG A 557 6.78 -9.73 14.78
C ARG A 557 7.73 -9.67 13.58
N VAL A 558 7.44 -8.82 12.60
CA VAL A 558 8.22 -8.73 11.35
C VAL A 558 8.55 -7.29 10.94
N LEU A 559 9.63 -7.17 10.16
CA LEU A 559 9.96 -6.02 9.34
C LEU A 559 9.99 -6.51 7.88
N HIS A 560 8.98 -6.11 7.11
CA HIS A 560 8.74 -6.56 5.73
C HIS A 560 9.60 -5.79 4.72
N ASN A 561 10.09 -6.47 3.69
CA ASN A 561 10.65 -5.86 2.48
C ASN A 561 9.55 -5.71 1.42
N ALA A 562 9.05 -4.50 1.26
CA ALA A 562 8.18 -4.14 0.14
C ALA A 562 9.05 -3.72 -1.06
N ARG A 563 9.18 -4.57 -2.08
CA ARG A 563 9.95 -4.24 -3.28
C ARG A 563 9.09 -3.45 -4.26
N LEU A 564 9.46 -2.19 -4.48
CA LEU A 564 8.77 -1.27 -5.36
C LEU A 564 9.27 -1.43 -6.79
N ILE A 565 8.34 -1.69 -7.70
CA ILE A 565 8.60 -1.86 -9.14
C ILE A 565 7.80 -0.80 -9.88
N GLU A 566 8.43 -0.08 -10.81
CA GLU A 566 7.74 0.87 -11.67
C GLU A 566 6.67 0.15 -12.51
N ASP A 567 5.45 0.70 -12.54
CA ASP A 567 4.36 0.27 -13.41
C ASP A 567 3.73 1.48 -14.08
N GLY A 568 4.08 1.69 -15.35
CA GLY A 568 3.76 2.92 -16.08
C GLY A 568 4.32 4.17 -15.39
N SER A 569 3.45 5.13 -15.08
CA SER A 569 3.75 6.34 -14.31
C SER A 569 3.54 6.20 -12.79
N GLY A 570 3.25 4.98 -12.33
CA GLY A 570 3.13 4.61 -10.92
C GLY A 570 4.00 3.42 -10.54
N TYR A 571 3.53 2.65 -9.55
CA TYR A 571 4.27 1.58 -8.91
C TYR A 571 3.38 0.38 -8.55
N LYS A 572 4.01 -0.78 -8.44
CA LYS A 572 3.51 -1.98 -7.76
C LYS A 572 4.52 -2.44 -6.72
N GLU A 573 4.02 -3.00 -5.64
CA GLU A 573 4.82 -3.77 -4.70
C GLU A 573 4.98 -5.21 -5.22
N LYS A 574 6.07 -5.86 -4.86
CA LYS A 574 6.29 -7.29 -5.00
C LYS A 574 6.84 -7.80 -3.69
N ASN A 575 6.21 -8.84 -3.14
CA ASN A 575 6.64 -9.48 -1.92
C ASN A 575 8.12 -9.90 -2.00
N ALA A 576 8.97 -9.28 -1.17
CA ALA A 576 10.38 -9.66 -1.02
C ALA A 576 10.68 -10.24 0.37
N PHE A 577 9.65 -10.77 1.03
CA PHE A 577 9.69 -11.40 2.36
C PHE A 577 10.27 -10.45 3.42
N ASN A 578 10.54 -10.95 4.62
CA ASN A 578 10.99 -10.10 5.71
C ASN A 578 12.50 -9.88 5.70
N ILE A 579 12.93 -8.65 5.99
CA ILE A 579 14.32 -8.38 6.38
C ILE A 579 14.58 -8.83 7.82
N LEU A 580 13.56 -8.79 8.69
CA LEU A 580 13.60 -9.34 10.04
C LEU A 580 12.29 -10.04 10.34
N ALA A 581 12.34 -11.28 10.82
CA ALA A 581 11.16 -11.96 11.35
C ALA A 581 11.55 -12.67 12.64
N SER A 582 10.72 -12.58 13.68
CA SER A 582 11.01 -13.18 14.97
C SER A 582 10.00 -14.27 15.34
N SER A 583 10.49 -15.26 16.10
CA SER A 583 9.64 -16.18 16.85
C SER A 583 9.52 -15.80 18.34
N ASP A 584 10.16 -14.70 18.77
CA ASP A 584 9.95 -14.12 20.10
C ASP A 584 8.65 -13.34 20.11
N GLU A 585 7.70 -13.76 20.96
CA GLU A 585 6.40 -13.11 21.07
C GLU A 585 6.46 -11.65 21.56
N TRP A 586 7.60 -11.14 22.02
CA TRP A 586 7.77 -9.75 22.47
C TRP A 586 8.32 -8.81 21.39
N PHE A 587 9.00 -9.33 20.37
CA PHE A 587 9.63 -8.51 19.33
C PHE A 587 8.60 -7.65 18.59
N SER A 588 8.71 -6.33 18.69
CA SER A 588 7.69 -5.37 18.25
C SER A 588 8.35 -4.22 17.50
N PRO A 589 8.84 -4.43 16.26
CA PRO A 589 9.42 -3.35 15.48
C PRO A 589 8.34 -2.31 15.16
N VAL A 590 8.62 -1.03 15.44
CA VAL A 590 7.66 0.08 15.27
C VAL A 590 8.21 1.23 14.43
N HIS A 591 9.53 1.27 14.23
CA HIS A 591 10.21 2.23 13.37
C HIS A 591 11.43 1.57 12.74
N ALA A 592 11.63 1.75 11.44
CA ALA A 592 12.89 1.44 10.78
C ALA A 592 13.24 2.49 9.71
N GLU A 593 14.50 2.90 9.65
CA GLU A 593 15.02 3.78 8.60
C GLU A 593 16.55 3.66 8.45
N VAL A 594 17.07 4.11 7.30
CA VAL A 594 18.51 4.07 7.00
C VAL A 594 19.23 5.17 7.77
N GLY A 595 20.24 4.78 8.55
CA GLY A 595 21.01 5.70 9.36
C GLY A 595 22.17 6.39 8.63
N PRO A 596 22.88 7.29 9.32
CA PRO A 596 23.99 8.07 8.76
C PRO A 596 25.16 7.19 8.28
N ASP A 597 25.30 5.99 8.83
CA ASP A 597 26.30 4.99 8.47
C ASP A 597 25.88 4.10 7.28
N GLY A 598 24.65 4.26 6.77
CA GLY A 598 24.09 3.47 5.67
C GLY A 598 23.57 2.08 6.10
N SER A 599 23.51 1.82 7.41
CA SER A 599 22.88 0.64 8.01
C SER A 599 21.38 0.87 8.20
N LEU A 600 20.60 -0.21 8.35
CA LEU A 600 19.18 -0.11 8.69
C LEU A 600 19.01 -0.12 10.22
N TRP A 601 18.46 0.94 10.78
CA TRP A 601 18.22 1.07 12.22
C TRP A 601 16.77 0.72 12.55
N VAL A 602 16.55 0.03 13.67
CA VAL A 602 15.22 -0.48 14.06
C VAL A 602 14.94 -0.17 15.52
N ALA A 603 13.80 0.46 15.79
CA ALA A 603 13.23 0.58 17.12
C ALA A 603 12.29 -0.60 17.39
N ASP A 604 12.69 -1.44 18.32
CA ASP A 604 11.89 -2.53 18.85
C ASP A 604 11.28 -2.08 20.18
N TRP A 605 9.96 -1.88 20.18
CA TRP A 605 9.22 -1.54 21.40
C TRP A 605 9.39 -2.64 22.47
N TYR A 606 9.60 -3.88 22.05
CA TYR A 606 9.73 -5.08 22.89
C TYR A 606 8.60 -5.23 23.91
N ASN A 607 7.40 -5.53 23.43
CA ASN A 607 6.20 -5.62 24.27
C ASN A 607 5.34 -6.84 23.94
N PHE A 608 4.89 -7.53 24.99
CA PHE A 608 3.94 -8.62 24.83
C PHE A 608 2.58 -8.12 24.31
N ILE A 609 2.12 -6.97 24.79
CA ILE A 609 0.85 -6.34 24.39
C ILE A 609 1.12 -5.05 23.63
N ILE A 610 0.98 -5.14 22.30
CA ILE A 610 1.12 -3.98 21.40
C ILE A 610 -0.22 -3.54 20.80
N GLN A 611 -1.24 -4.39 20.86
CA GLN A 611 -2.56 -4.14 20.29
C GLN A 611 -3.22 -2.93 20.96
N HIS A 612 -3.93 -2.12 20.18
CA HIS A 612 -4.61 -0.93 20.68
C HIS A 612 -6.13 -1.08 20.63
N ASN A 613 -6.66 -1.37 19.44
CA ASN A 613 -8.07 -1.59 19.14
C ASN A 613 -8.22 -2.67 18.04
N PRO A 614 -9.44 -3.23 17.85
CA PRO A 614 -10.63 -3.06 18.68
C PRO A 614 -10.53 -3.74 20.06
N THR A 615 -11.34 -3.27 21.01
CA THR A 615 -11.41 -3.79 22.38
C THR A 615 -11.96 -5.21 22.40
N PRO A 616 -11.31 -6.16 23.10
CA PRO A 616 -11.89 -7.48 23.33
C PRO A 616 -13.24 -7.40 24.03
N ARG A 617 -14.14 -8.35 23.74
CA ARG A 617 -15.45 -8.43 24.43
C ARG A 617 -15.24 -8.54 25.95
N GLY A 618 -15.91 -7.68 26.70
CA GLY A 618 -15.83 -7.66 28.16
C GLY A 618 -14.62 -6.92 28.73
N ARG A 619 -13.82 -6.24 27.90
CA ARG A 619 -12.77 -5.31 28.32
C ARG A 619 -13.20 -3.87 28.10
N GLU A 620 -12.49 -2.94 28.72
CA GLU A 620 -12.73 -1.50 28.65
C GLU A 620 -11.53 -0.78 28.03
N ASN A 621 -11.78 0.39 27.45
CA ASN A 621 -10.74 1.29 26.95
C ASN A 621 -10.37 2.35 27.99
N GLY A 622 -9.10 2.75 28.02
CA GLY A 622 -8.63 3.91 28.76
C GLY A 622 -8.88 5.22 28.00
N GLU A 623 -8.38 6.34 28.55
CA GLU A 623 -8.56 7.67 27.92
C GLU A 623 -7.93 7.77 26.53
N GLY A 624 -6.85 7.03 26.30
CA GLY A 624 -6.18 6.91 25.01
C GLY A 624 -6.94 6.14 23.94
N ASN A 625 -8.12 5.61 24.28
CA ASN A 625 -8.91 4.68 23.50
C ASN A 625 -8.22 3.33 23.22
N ALA A 626 -7.18 2.97 23.98
CA ALA A 626 -6.62 1.62 23.96
C ALA A 626 -7.27 0.76 25.04
N TYR A 627 -7.49 -0.52 24.74
CA TYR A 627 -7.96 -1.44 25.77
C TYR A 627 -6.95 -1.59 26.91
N ILE A 628 -7.46 -1.63 28.14
CA ILE A 628 -6.66 -1.70 29.36
C ILE A 628 -6.20 -3.15 29.54
N ASN A 629 -4.88 -3.36 29.61
CA ASN A 629 -4.28 -4.69 29.79
C ASN A 629 -3.10 -4.63 30.79
N PRO A 630 -3.14 -5.39 31.90
CA PRO A 630 -2.06 -5.42 32.87
C PRO A 630 -0.77 -6.07 32.36
N LEU A 631 -0.82 -6.80 31.24
CA LEU A 631 0.34 -7.43 30.60
C LEU A 631 1.10 -6.48 29.65
N ARG A 632 0.66 -5.22 29.51
CA ARG A 632 1.38 -4.22 28.72
C ARG A 632 2.62 -3.77 29.47
N ASP A 633 3.79 -3.99 28.86
CA ASP A 633 5.07 -3.70 29.48
C ASP A 633 5.41 -2.20 29.43
N ARG A 634 6.18 -1.75 30.42
CA ARG A 634 6.72 -0.38 30.54
C ARG A 634 8.18 -0.37 30.99
N GLN A 635 8.94 -1.44 30.71
CA GLN A 635 10.27 -1.66 31.30
C GLN A 635 11.34 -2.08 30.28
N HIS A 636 10.94 -2.50 29.08
CA HIS A 636 11.85 -3.00 28.05
C HIS A 636 11.76 -2.18 26.78
N GLY A 637 12.80 -2.24 25.95
CA GLY A 637 12.86 -1.56 24.66
C GLY A 637 14.25 -1.59 24.09
N ARG A 638 14.37 -1.69 22.76
CA ARG A 638 15.66 -1.98 22.11
C ARG A 638 15.83 -1.20 20.83
N ILE A 639 17.09 -0.85 20.56
CA ILE A 639 17.53 -0.27 19.29
C ILE A 639 18.52 -1.24 18.68
N TYR A 640 18.18 -1.72 17.47
CA TYR A 640 19.06 -2.57 16.68
C TYR A 640 19.61 -1.82 15.48
N ARG A 641 20.76 -2.29 15.00
CA ARG A 641 21.36 -1.90 13.74
C ARG A 641 21.59 -3.14 12.89
N LEU A 642 21.05 -3.18 11.68
CA LEU A 642 21.30 -4.24 10.70
C LEU A 642 22.36 -3.79 9.70
N THR A 643 23.50 -4.47 9.69
CA THR A 643 24.67 -4.18 8.86
C THR A 643 24.85 -5.24 7.78
N TYR A 644 25.50 -4.88 6.66
CA TYR A 644 25.85 -5.84 5.59
C TYR A 644 27.36 -6.05 5.55
N LYS A 645 27.80 -7.32 5.51
CA LYS A 645 29.24 -7.69 5.60
C LYS A 645 29.98 -7.62 4.27
N GLY A 646 29.26 -7.46 3.15
CA GLY A 646 29.84 -7.61 1.82
C GLY A 646 30.49 -6.36 1.25
N ASN A 647 30.19 -5.17 1.78
CA ASN A 647 30.71 -3.88 1.33
C ASN A 647 31.24 -3.06 2.50
N GLU A 648 32.04 -2.04 2.21
CA GLU A 648 32.48 -1.07 3.21
C GLU A 648 31.33 -0.15 3.67
N SER A 649 31.45 0.39 4.88
CA SER A 649 30.49 1.35 5.41
C SER A 649 30.49 2.67 4.64
N SER A 650 29.33 3.33 4.59
CA SER A 650 29.17 4.65 3.97
C SER A 650 30.07 5.67 4.66
N LYS A 651 30.53 6.67 3.90
CA LYS A 651 31.18 7.85 4.46
C LYS A 651 30.19 8.59 5.38
N VAL A 652 30.60 8.77 6.63
CA VAL A 652 29.92 9.57 7.66
C VAL A 652 30.49 11.00 7.65
N PHE A 653 29.67 11.99 7.99
CA PHE A 653 30.04 13.40 8.08
C PHE A 653 29.75 13.94 9.48
N ASP A 654 30.34 15.08 9.84
CA ASP A 654 29.87 15.95 10.92
C ASP A 654 29.62 17.31 10.26
N LEU A 655 28.36 17.76 10.25
CA LEU A 655 27.94 18.96 9.52
C LEU A 655 27.54 20.14 10.42
N LYS A 656 27.75 20.06 11.75
CA LYS A 656 27.34 21.12 12.68
C LYS A 656 27.89 22.49 12.31
N ASP A 657 29.18 22.54 11.98
CA ASP A 657 29.91 23.76 11.62
C ASP A 657 30.56 23.63 10.22
N ALA A 658 29.93 22.86 9.32
CA ALA A 658 30.50 22.56 8.01
C ALA A 658 30.61 23.78 7.11
N GLU A 659 31.77 23.93 6.47
CA GLU A 659 32.02 24.95 5.47
C GLU A 659 31.37 24.59 4.11
N SER A 660 31.29 25.56 3.19
CA SER A 660 30.67 25.39 1.87
C SER A 660 31.16 24.16 1.09
N ASP A 661 32.47 23.87 1.11
CA ASP A 661 33.06 22.72 0.42
C ASP A 661 32.64 21.37 1.05
N GLU A 662 32.44 21.34 2.37
CA GLU A 662 32.02 20.15 3.11
C GLU A 662 30.52 19.87 2.87
N LEU A 663 29.69 20.92 2.84
CA LEU A 663 28.28 20.81 2.45
C LEU A 663 28.14 20.31 1.01
N LEU A 664 28.95 20.81 0.06
CA LEU A 664 28.97 20.34 -1.32
C LEU A 664 29.46 18.89 -1.44
N ALA A 665 30.39 18.46 -0.58
CA ALA A 665 30.82 17.06 -0.51
C ALA A 665 29.71 16.15 0.03
N ALA A 666 28.94 16.62 1.02
CA ALA A 666 27.81 15.88 1.58
C ALA A 666 26.61 15.78 0.62
N ILE A 667 26.35 16.81 -0.21
CA ILE A 667 25.38 16.74 -1.32
C ILE A 667 25.73 15.63 -2.33
N GLN A 668 27.01 15.30 -2.48
CA GLN A 668 27.49 14.22 -3.36
C GLN A 668 27.54 12.85 -2.68
N SER A 669 27.10 12.73 -1.43
CA SER A 669 27.10 11.46 -0.68
C SER A 669 26.21 10.39 -1.33
N GLU A 670 26.62 9.13 -1.22
CA GLU A 670 25.83 7.98 -1.64
C GLU A 670 24.66 7.66 -0.68
N ASN A 671 24.64 8.29 0.49
CA ASN A 671 23.57 8.17 1.49
C ASN A 671 22.68 9.42 1.49
N MET A 672 21.37 9.21 1.26
CA MET A 672 20.37 10.29 1.20
C MET A 672 20.29 11.13 2.47
N PHE A 673 20.55 10.55 3.65
CA PHE A 673 20.55 11.29 4.91
C PHE A 673 21.51 12.48 4.85
N TRP A 674 22.75 12.26 4.40
CA TRP A 674 23.76 13.32 4.30
C TRP A 674 23.42 14.34 3.23
N ARG A 675 22.84 13.91 2.10
CA ARG A 675 22.43 14.83 1.04
C ARG A 675 21.30 15.75 1.49
N LEU A 676 20.25 15.20 2.12
CA LEU A 676 19.13 15.99 2.63
C LEU A 676 19.55 16.88 3.80
N THR A 677 20.42 16.41 4.69
CA THR A 677 20.97 17.21 5.79
C THR A 677 21.78 18.39 5.26
N ALA A 678 22.69 18.16 4.30
CA ALA A 678 23.45 19.23 3.67
C ALA A 678 22.55 20.23 2.93
N GLN A 679 21.54 19.74 2.20
CA GLN A 679 20.55 20.58 1.53
C GLN A 679 19.79 21.47 2.55
N ARG A 680 19.29 20.86 3.64
CA ARG A 680 18.61 21.58 4.73
C ARG A 680 19.51 22.69 5.28
N LEU A 681 20.75 22.36 5.65
CA LEU A 681 21.69 23.32 6.24
C LEU A 681 22.06 24.46 5.27
N ILE A 682 22.24 24.18 3.97
CA ILE A 682 22.45 25.21 2.94
C ILE A 682 21.27 26.19 2.90
N VAL A 683 20.04 25.68 2.93
CA VAL A 683 18.82 26.50 2.85
C VAL A 683 18.57 27.28 4.15
N GLU A 684 18.69 26.63 5.31
CA GLU A 684 18.50 27.25 6.63
C GLU A 684 19.52 28.39 6.86
N SER A 685 20.78 28.17 6.51
CA SER A 685 21.85 29.18 6.61
C SER A 685 21.82 30.24 5.51
N LYS A 686 21.02 30.03 4.45
CA LYS A 686 21.00 30.85 3.21
C LYS A 686 22.40 31.01 2.61
N ASN A 687 23.19 29.94 2.64
CA ASN A 687 24.55 29.96 2.13
C ASN A 687 24.55 30.09 0.60
N MET A 688 24.90 31.28 0.09
CA MET A 688 24.93 31.57 -1.35
C MET A 688 26.26 31.20 -2.01
N ASP A 689 27.31 30.92 -1.24
CA ASP A 689 28.65 30.66 -1.76
C ASP A 689 28.76 29.29 -2.46
N VAL A 690 27.82 28.37 -2.17
CA VAL A 690 27.77 27.02 -2.77
C VAL A 690 27.20 26.99 -4.19
N ILE A 691 26.60 28.09 -4.68
CA ILE A 691 25.80 28.11 -5.92
C ILE A 691 26.59 27.58 -7.14
N GLU A 692 27.84 27.99 -7.31
CA GLU A 692 28.68 27.53 -8.43
C GLU A 692 28.97 26.03 -8.33
N GLY A 693 29.24 25.52 -7.13
CA GLY A 693 29.42 24.08 -6.91
C GLY A 693 28.14 23.28 -7.16
N LEU A 694 26.98 23.82 -6.79
CA LEU A 694 25.68 23.21 -7.11
C LEU A 694 25.43 23.15 -8.62
N TYR A 695 25.84 24.18 -9.38
CA TYR A 695 25.77 24.13 -10.85
C TYR A 695 26.64 23.03 -11.44
N ASP A 696 27.85 22.84 -10.91
CA ASP A 696 28.75 21.78 -11.38
C ASP A 696 28.16 20.39 -11.11
N ILE A 697 27.53 20.19 -9.94
CA ILE A 697 26.84 18.95 -9.59
C ILE A 697 25.67 18.67 -10.53
N ILE A 698 24.82 19.66 -10.82
CA ILE A 698 23.67 19.51 -11.74
C ILE A 698 24.13 19.24 -13.18
N ASN A 699 25.24 19.85 -13.61
CA ASN A 699 25.78 19.66 -14.95
C ASN A 699 26.41 18.28 -15.18
N ASN A 700 26.76 17.55 -14.12
CA ASN A 700 27.31 16.21 -14.22
C ASN A 700 26.28 15.24 -14.81
N GLN A 701 26.59 14.65 -15.96
CA GLN A 701 25.68 13.74 -16.68
C GLN A 701 25.82 12.27 -16.27
N LYS A 702 26.73 11.95 -15.34
CA LYS A 702 26.94 10.58 -14.88
C LYS A 702 25.75 10.10 -14.06
N VAL A 703 25.39 8.84 -14.28
CA VAL A 703 24.38 8.13 -13.48
C VAL A 703 25.04 6.95 -12.78
N ASP A 704 24.48 6.56 -11.65
CA ASP A 704 24.87 5.36 -10.92
C ASP A 704 24.38 4.09 -11.61
N GLU A 705 24.61 2.94 -10.97
CA GLU A 705 24.27 1.63 -11.52
C GLU A 705 22.77 1.34 -11.65
N ILE A 706 21.92 2.16 -11.03
CA ILE A 706 20.45 2.09 -11.16
C ILE A 706 19.91 3.27 -12.00
N GLY A 707 20.78 4.05 -12.65
CA GLY A 707 20.38 5.13 -13.57
C GLY A 707 20.03 6.45 -12.88
N LEU A 708 20.34 6.61 -11.60
CA LEU A 708 20.08 7.83 -10.84
C LEU A 708 21.29 8.77 -10.84
N ASN A 709 20.99 10.06 -10.69
CA ASN A 709 21.96 11.07 -10.26
C ASN A 709 21.34 11.84 -9.10
N ALA A 710 21.25 11.18 -7.94
CA ALA A 710 20.65 11.75 -6.73
C ALA A 710 21.33 13.06 -6.26
N PRO A 711 22.67 13.21 -6.35
CA PRO A 711 23.32 14.49 -6.06
C PRO A 711 22.78 15.67 -6.89
N ALA A 712 22.55 15.48 -8.20
CA ALA A 712 21.96 16.52 -9.04
C ALA A 712 20.54 16.87 -8.61
N ILE A 713 19.75 15.89 -8.15
CA ILE A 713 18.39 16.13 -7.63
C ILE A 713 18.44 16.99 -6.36
N ASN A 714 19.27 16.62 -5.38
CA ASN A 714 19.44 17.42 -4.17
C ASN A 714 19.98 18.83 -4.47
N ALA A 715 20.90 18.96 -5.44
CA ALA A 715 21.41 20.27 -5.85
C ALA A 715 20.33 21.16 -6.52
N LEU A 716 19.47 20.60 -7.37
CA LEU A 716 18.31 21.30 -7.94
C LEU A 716 17.40 21.86 -6.83
N TRP A 717 17.12 21.03 -5.82
CA TRP A 717 16.26 21.40 -4.70
C TRP A 717 16.93 22.35 -3.70
N ALA A 718 18.26 22.31 -3.55
CA ALA A 718 19.02 23.31 -2.81
C ALA A 718 18.92 24.70 -3.47
N LEU A 719 19.11 24.78 -4.80
CA LEU A 719 18.92 26.04 -5.55
C LEU A 719 17.47 26.55 -5.44
N HIS A 720 16.49 25.66 -5.48
CA HIS A 720 15.08 26.00 -5.25
C HIS A 720 14.87 26.60 -3.85
N GLY A 721 15.42 25.97 -2.81
CA GLY A 721 15.31 26.43 -1.42
C GLY A 721 16.03 27.76 -1.14
N LEU A 722 17.14 28.02 -1.85
CA LEU A 722 17.83 29.32 -1.81
C LEU A 722 17.06 30.44 -2.54
N GLY A 723 15.98 30.12 -3.24
CA GLY A 723 15.14 31.09 -3.95
C GLY A 723 15.76 31.64 -5.23
N VAL A 724 16.83 31.03 -5.75
CA VAL A 724 17.51 31.51 -6.97
C VAL A 724 16.86 31.01 -8.27
N LEU A 725 15.83 30.18 -8.16
CA LEU A 725 15.03 29.67 -9.29
C LEU A 725 13.70 30.44 -9.48
N ASP A 726 13.63 31.68 -9.00
CA ASP A 726 12.45 32.56 -9.13
C ASP A 726 12.26 33.18 -10.52
N GLY A 727 13.21 32.95 -11.44
CA GLY A 727 13.25 33.52 -12.79
C GLY A 727 14.10 34.80 -12.93
N ASN A 728 14.73 35.29 -11.86
CA ASN A 728 15.59 36.47 -11.90
C ASN A 728 17.08 36.16 -12.05
N ASN A 729 17.50 34.91 -11.83
CA ASN A 729 18.88 34.45 -12.01
C ASN A 729 19.06 33.68 -13.33
N ALA A 730 19.54 34.37 -14.36
CA ALA A 730 19.69 33.80 -15.70
C ALA A 730 20.60 32.55 -15.75
N LYS A 731 21.67 32.52 -14.96
CA LYS A 731 22.60 31.38 -14.93
C LYS A 731 21.99 30.17 -14.23
N ALA A 732 21.28 30.38 -13.12
CA ALA A 732 20.55 29.30 -12.45
C ALA A 732 19.48 28.71 -13.36
N GLN A 733 18.76 29.58 -14.09
CA GLN A 733 17.75 29.17 -15.06
C GLN A 733 18.36 28.34 -16.20
N GLU A 734 19.48 28.78 -16.80
CA GLU A 734 20.18 28.03 -17.85
C GLU A 734 20.58 26.61 -17.38
N VAL A 735 21.06 26.49 -16.14
CA VAL A 735 21.47 25.20 -15.56
C VAL A 735 20.26 24.27 -15.38
N VAL A 736 19.14 24.78 -14.85
CA VAL A 736 17.91 23.98 -14.67
C VAL A 736 17.28 23.60 -16.02
N GLU A 737 17.24 24.52 -16.98
CA GLU A 737 16.74 24.24 -18.33
C GLU A 737 17.56 23.16 -19.03
N LYS A 738 18.89 23.17 -18.86
CA LYS A 738 19.76 22.10 -19.37
C LYS A 738 19.49 20.76 -18.69
N ALA A 739 19.15 20.76 -17.39
CA ALA A 739 18.81 19.54 -16.65
C ALA A 739 17.53 18.85 -17.17
N LEU A 740 16.65 19.57 -17.89
CA LEU A 740 15.49 18.99 -18.59
C LEU A 740 15.88 17.96 -19.66
N SER A 741 17.13 17.89 -20.09
CA SER A 741 17.64 16.88 -21.04
C SER A 741 18.64 15.90 -20.43
N HIS A 742 18.73 15.83 -19.10
CA HIS A 742 19.68 14.95 -18.40
C HIS A 742 19.39 13.45 -18.68
N PRO A 743 20.40 12.56 -18.76
CA PRO A 743 20.24 11.12 -19.02
C PRO A 743 19.31 10.42 -18.02
N SER A 744 19.45 10.73 -16.74
CA SER A 744 18.53 10.25 -15.69
C SER A 744 17.15 10.90 -15.80
N ALA A 745 16.11 10.08 -15.98
CA ALA A 745 14.72 10.54 -15.98
C ALA A 745 14.32 11.20 -14.65
N ALA A 746 14.86 10.71 -13.54
CA ALA A 746 14.68 11.28 -12.20
C ALA A 746 15.16 12.74 -12.10
N VAL A 747 16.27 13.09 -12.77
CA VAL A 747 16.75 14.48 -12.83
C VAL A 747 15.81 15.34 -13.68
N ARG A 748 15.39 14.87 -14.86
CA ARG A 748 14.43 15.61 -15.72
C ARG A 748 13.12 15.87 -14.98
N LYS A 749 12.60 14.85 -14.29
CA LYS A 749 11.41 14.90 -13.44
C LYS A 749 11.54 15.96 -12.33
N ASN A 750 12.67 16.02 -11.63
CA ASN A 750 12.86 17.01 -10.56
C ASN A 750 13.16 18.42 -11.11
N ALA A 751 13.83 18.53 -12.26
CA ALA A 751 14.06 19.81 -12.94
C ALA A 751 12.73 20.50 -13.32
N VAL A 752 11.73 19.77 -13.84
CA VAL A 752 10.39 20.36 -14.12
C VAL A 752 9.62 20.77 -12.86
N ARG A 753 9.93 20.16 -11.70
CA ARG A 753 9.30 20.51 -10.42
C ARG A 753 9.83 21.81 -9.84
N VAL A 754 11.12 22.11 -10.04
CA VAL A 754 11.79 23.32 -9.49
C VAL A 754 11.82 24.51 -10.43
N ILE A 755 11.59 24.33 -11.74
CA ILE A 755 11.63 25.41 -12.73
C ILE A 755 10.52 26.46 -12.44
N PRO A 756 10.79 27.77 -12.61
CA PRO A 756 9.79 28.81 -12.36
C PRO A 756 8.54 28.66 -13.23
N LYS A 757 7.38 29.05 -12.71
CA LYS A 757 6.09 28.91 -13.41
C LYS A 757 5.82 30.09 -14.35
N ASN A 758 6.61 30.21 -15.42
CA ASN A 758 6.55 31.31 -16.39
C ASN A 758 6.63 30.84 -17.85
N GLN A 759 6.49 31.77 -18.80
CA GLN A 759 6.49 31.44 -20.23
C GLN A 759 7.83 30.84 -20.71
N SER A 760 8.97 31.33 -20.22
CA SER A 760 10.30 30.82 -20.61
C SER A 760 10.46 29.35 -20.21
N ALA A 761 10.04 29.00 -19.00
CA ALA A 761 10.05 27.63 -18.51
C ALA A 761 9.12 26.72 -19.31
N LEU A 762 7.93 27.22 -19.67
CA LEU A 762 7.00 26.48 -20.53
C LEU A 762 7.65 26.17 -21.90
N ASP A 763 8.29 27.17 -22.51
CA ASP A 763 8.98 27.01 -23.79
C ASP A 763 10.13 25.99 -23.68
N ALA A 764 10.88 26.00 -22.57
CA ALA A 764 11.95 25.04 -22.29
C ALA A 764 11.43 23.60 -22.13
N ILE A 765 10.32 23.39 -21.41
CA ILE A 765 9.67 22.07 -21.26
C ILE A 765 9.23 21.52 -22.62
N LEU A 766 8.64 22.39 -23.47
CA LEU A 766 8.21 22.01 -24.81
C LEU A 766 9.40 21.68 -25.72
N ALA A 767 10.48 22.47 -25.66
CA ALA A 767 11.70 22.24 -26.42
C ALA A 767 12.42 20.93 -26.05
N ALA A 768 12.40 20.56 -24.76
CA ALA A 768 12.93 19.29 -24.25
C ALA A 768 12.01 18.09 -24.53
N ASN A 769 10.83 18.30 -25.11
CA ASN A 769 9.82 17.28 -25.42
C ASN A 769 9.35 16.43 -24.24
N LEU A 770 9.35 16.98 -23.02
CA LEU A 770 9.10 16.19 -21.81
C LEU A 770 7.65 15.70 -21.65
N MET A 771 6.68 16.37 -22.28
CA MET A 771 5.29 15.89 -22.30
C MET A 771 5.11 14.56 -23.07
N GLU A 772 6.13 14.12 -23.80
CA GLU A 772 6.19 12.84 -24.52
C GLU A 772 7.46 12.05 -24.14
N ASP A 773 8.03 12.31 -22.95
CA ASP A 773 9.23 11.62 -22.47
C ASP A 773 9.02 10.09 -22.48
N PRO A 774 10.00 9.28 -22.92
CA PRO A 774 9.86 7.82 -22.91
C PRO A 774 9.65 7.25 -21.50
N ASN A 775 10.15 7.89 -20.45
CA ASN A 775 9.85 7.52 -19.07
C ASN A 775 8.54 8.18 -18.62
N LEU A 776 7.55 7.36 -18.25
CA LEU A 776 6.20 7.84 -17.98
C LEU A 776 6.08 8.67 -16.69
N GLN A 777 6.99 8.48 -15.72
CA GLN A 777 7.01 9.34 -14.53
C GLN A 777 7.50 10.75 -14.84
N ALA A 778 8.57 10.88 -15.64
CA ALA A 778 9.04 12.17 -16.15
C ALA A 778 7.95 12.84 -17.00
N ARG A 779 7.28 12.07 -17.86
CA ARG A 779 6.15 12.52 -18.67
C ARG A 779 4.99 13.06 -17.82
N LYS A 780 4.53 12.28 -16.83
CA LYS A 780 3.46 12.68 -15.89
C LYS A 780 3.81 13.98 -15.18
N ASN A 781 5.02 14.08 -14.62
CA ASN A 781 5.46 15.27 -13.90
C ASN A 781 5.60 16.50 -14.81
N ALA A 782 6.01 16.33 -16.08
CA ALA A 782 6.03 17.43 -17.04
C ALA A 782 4.62 17.93 -17.36
N ILE A 783 3.65 17.02 -17.56
CA ILE A 783 2.25 17.37 -17.79
C ILE A 783 1.65 18.08 -16.57
N VAL A 784 1.92 17.58 -15.36
CA VAL A 784 1.51 18.23 -14.11
C VAL A 784 2.15 19.61 -13.97
N ALA A 785 3.45 19.76 -14.26
CA ALA A 785 4.13 21.06 -14.20
C ALA A 785 3.52 22.07 -15.18
N VAL A 786 3.15 21.63 -16.39
CA VAL A 786 2.47 22.46 -17.39
C VAL A 786 1.09 22.94 -16.91
N SER A 787 0.39 22.17 -16.07
CA SER A 787 -0.90 22.62 -15.49
C SER A 787 -0.81 23.89 -14.64
N GLU A 788 0.39 24.27 -14.21
CA GLU A 788 0.65 25.47 -13.40
C GLU A 788 1.28 26.61 -14.22
N MET A 789 1.44 26.44 -15.53
CA MET A 789 2.06 27.42 -16.43
C MET A 789 1.04 28.40 -17.02
N PRO A 790 1.48 29.55 -17.58
CA PRO A 790 0.61 30.46 -18.31
C PRO A 790 -0.14 29.74 -19.44
N THR A 791 -1.42 30.11 -19.63
CA THR A 791 -2.28 29.50 -20.66
C THR A 791 -1.67 29.62 -22.05
N SER A 792 -1.68 28.53 -22.82
CA SER A 792 -1.08 28.43 -24.15
C SER A 792 -1.91 27.55 -25.08
N ALA A 793 -2.23 28.06 -26.27
CA ALA A 793 -2.97 27.33 -27.29
C ALA A 793 -2.18 26.18 -27.90
N ASP A 794 -0.85 26.31 -27.98
CA ASP A 794 0.01 25.25 -28.52
C ASP A 794 0.16 24.09 -27.54
N VAL A 795 0.24 24.38 -26.24
CA VAL A 795 0.11 23.37 -25.19
C VAL A 795 -1.25 22.66 -25.29
N SER A 796 -2.33 23.42 -25.46
CA SER A 796 -3.68 22.86 -25.59
C SER A 796 -3.78 21.86 -26.75
N LYS A 797 -3.23 22.20 -27.94
CA LYS A 797 -3.15 21.28 -29.09
C LYS A 797 -2.30 20.04 -28.77
N LYS A 798 -1.19 20.21 -28.05
CA LYS A 798 -0.31 19.10 -27.67
C LYS A 798 -1.00 18.17 -26.68
N LEU A 799 -1.70 18.71 -25.68
CA LEU A 799 -2.52 17.96 -24.73
C LEU A 799 -3.61 17.14 -25.44
N LEU A 800 -4.25 17.72 -26.46
CA LEU A 800 -5.21 17.00 -27.28
C LEU A 800 -4.55 15.82 -28.01
N ALA A 801 -3.41 16.05 -28.68
CA ALA A 801 -2.69 14.99 -29.38
C ALA A 801 -2.24 13.85 -28.44
N ILE A 802 -1.68 14.16 -27.26
CA ILE A 802 -1.28 13.11 -26.31
C ILE A 802 -2.49 12.39 -25.69
N SER A 803 -3.66 13.03 -25.61
CA SER A 803 -4.90 12.37 -25.14
C SER A 803 -5.48 11.40 -26.17
N GLU A 804 -5.01 11.43 -27.42
CA GLU A 804 -5.38 10.47 -28.47
C GLU A 804 -4.40 9.29 -28.54
N ASN A 805 -3.32 9.29 -27.74
CA ASN A 805 -2.37 8.19 -27.66
C ASN A 805 -2.88 7.08 -26.70
N GLU A 806 -3.04 5.86 -27.23
CA GLU A 806 -3.52 4.71 -26.47
C GLU A 806 -2.62 4.29 -25.30
N ASP A 807 -1.31 4.50 -25.38
CA ASP A 807 -0.39 4.14 -24.29
C ASP A 807 -0.61 5.05 -23.07
N ASN A 808 -0.94 6.32 -23.29
CA ASN A 808 -1.35 7.22 -22.20
C ASN A 808 -2.73 6.84 -21.63
N ALA A 809 -3.57 6.14 -22.40
CA ALA A 809 -4.89 5.68 -21.96
C ALA A 809 -4.83 4.43 -21.08
N LYS A 810 -3.80 3.60 -21.26
CA LYS A 810 -3.53 2.40 -20.44
C LYS A 810 -2.89 2.74 -19.10
N ASP A 811 -2.21 3.87 -19.01
CA ASP A 811 -1.60 4.34 -17.78
C ASP A 811 -2.65 4.81 -16.77
N GLU A 812 -2.44 4.48 -15.50
CA GLU A 812 -3.39 4.76 -14.43
C GLU A 812 -3.54 6.26 -14.12
N TYR A 813 -2.45 7.04 -14.17
CA TYR A 813 -2.41 8.41 -13.63
C TYR A 813 -2.31 9.48 -14.72
N LEU A 814 -1.76 9.18 -15.90
CA LEU A 814 -1.65 10.12 -17.01
C LEU A 814 -2.99 10.73 -17.45
N PRO A 815 -4.12 9.99 -17.54
CA PRO A 815 -5.40 10.59 -17.91
C PRO A 815 -5.81 11.74 -16.98
N GLN A 816 -5.60 11.58 -15.67
CA GLN A 816 -5.91 12.62 -14.68
C GLN A 816 -4.91 13.79 -14.77
N ALA A 817 -3.61 13.51 -14.97
CA ALA A 817 -2.60 14.56 -15.17
C ALA A 817 -2.89 15.42 -16.42
N ILE A 818 -3.24 14.78 -17.54
CA ILE A 818 -3.62 15.47 -18.79
C ILE A 818 -4.86 16.32 -18.55
N PHE A 819 -5.86 15.80 -17.84
CA PHE A 819 -7.05 16.57 -17.49
C PHE A 819 -6.72 17.79 -16.64
N ALA A 820 -5.87 17.65 -15.62
CA ALA A 820 -5.41 18.78 -14.81
C ALA A 820 -4.75 19.88 -15.66
N ALA A 821 -3.90 19.50 -16.62
CA ALA A 821 -3.31 20.44 -17.56
C ALA A 821 -4.35 21.06 -18.53
N ALA A 822 -5.33 20.28 -18.98
CA ALA A 822 -6.40 20.76 -19.86
C ALA A 822 -7.31 21.80 -19.18
N LEU A 823 -7.45 21.77 -17.84
CA LEU A 823 -8.16 22.81 -17.08
C LEU A 823 -7.49 24.19 -17.24
N THR A 824 -6.17 24.23 -17.35
CA THR A 824 -5.39 25.46 -17.57
C THR A 824 -5.28 25.80 -19.06
N HIS A 825 -5.25 24.79 -19.94
CA HIS A 825 -5.07 24.94 -21.38
C HIS A 825 -6.27 24.37 -22.19
N PRO A 826 -7.49 24.91 -22.07
CA PRO A 826 -8.70 24.26 -22.58
C PRO A 826 -8.99 24.46 -24.08
N SER A 827 -8.38 25.46 -24.73
CA SER A 827 -8.82 26.00 -26.03
C SER A 827 -9.04 24.98 -27.17
N ALA A 828 -8.18 23.95 -27.29
CA ALA A 828 -8.31 22.92 -28.32
C ALA A 828 -9.46 21.95 -28.00
N PHE A 829 -9.65 21.63 -26.73
CA PHE A 829 -10.74 20.75 -26.26
C PHE A 829 -12.10 21.44 -26.31
N GLU A 830 -12.17 22.76 -26.06
CA GLU A 830 -13.41 23.55 -26.18
C GLU A 830 -13.91 23.64 -27.63
N SER A 831 -13.00 23.55 -28.61
CA SER A 831 -13.34 23.56 -30.04
C SER A 831 -13.76 22.19 -30.59
N ARG A 832 -13.63 21.12 -29.81
CA ARG A 832 -13.97 19.75 -30.21
C ARG A 832 -15.47 19.53 -30.03
N GLU A 833 -16.14 18.99 -31.05
CA GLU A 833 -17.51 18.50 -30.88
C GLU A 833 -17.50 17.33 -29.90
N VAL A 834 -18.19 17.49 -28.77
CA VAL A 834 -18.36 16.40 -27.81
C VAL A 834 -19.24 15.35 -28.44
N ALA A 835 -18.73 14.12 -28.58
CA ALA A 835 -19.50 13.01 -29.12
C ALA A 835 -20.83 12.88 -28.35
N PRO A 836 -21.99 12.77 -29.03
CA PRO A 836 -23.25 12.51 -28.36
C PRO A 836 -23.19 11.17 -27.63
N LYS A 837 -24.02 11.02 -26.60
CA LYS A 837 -24.13 9.94 -25.59
C LYS A 837 -24.31 8.49 -26.11
N ALA A 838 -23.91 8.17 -27.34
CA ALA A 838 -24.35 7.01 -28.12
C ALA A 838 -23.32 5.88 -28.31
N GLU A 839 -22.11 6.00 -27.77
CA GLU A 839 -21.22 4.85 -27.63
C GLU A 839 -21.35 4.26 -26.23
N ALA A 840 -21.26 2.92 -26.12
CA ALA A 840 -21.17 2.27 -24.84
C ALA A 840 -20.03 2.92 -24.05
N ASP A 841 -20.25 3.15 -22.75
CA ASP A 841 -19.34 3.80 -21.81
C ASP A 841 -17.91 3.15 -21.76
N SER A 842 -17.72 2.01 -22.44
CA SER A 842 -16.47 1.24 -22.61
C SER A 842 -15.60 1.64 -23.82
N VAL A 843 -15.99 2.64 -24.65
CA VAL A 843 -15.29 2.99 -25.90
C VAL A 843 -14.73 4.43 -25.94
N MET A 844 -14.98 5.26 -24.92
CA MET A 844 -14.56 6.67 -24.93
C MET A 844 -13.04 6.85 -24.83
N SER A 845 -12.47 7.64 -25.76
CA SER A 845 -11.08 8.08 -25.70
C SER A 845 -10.81 9.01 -24.51
N ILE A 846 -9.54 9.18 -24.09
CA ILE A 846 -9.20 10.20 -23.07
C ILE A 846 -9.64 11.59 -23.53
N ALA A 847 -9.45 11.91 -24.81
CA ALA A 847 -9.87 13.20 -25.39
C ALA A 847 -11.36 13.48 -25.15
N ASP A 848 -12.22 12.50 -25.39
CA ASP A 848 -13.68 12.65 -25.20
C ASP A 848 -14.04 12.73 -23.71
N ARG A 849 -13.36 11.96 -22.86
CA ARG A 849 -13.50 12.04 -21.40
C ARG A 849 -13.11 13.42 -20.87
N ILE A 850 -12.01 14.01 -21.36
CA ILE A 850 -11.56 15.36 -21.01
C ILE A 850 -12.58 16.41 -21.48
N SER A 851 -12.97 16.39 -22.76
CA SER A 851 -13.94 17.35 -23.30
C SER A 851 -15.26 17.30 -22.54
N ARG A 852 -15.72 16.11 -22.13
CA ARG A 852 -16.89 15.95 -21.26
C ARG A 852 -16.65 16.55 -19.87
N SER A 853 -15.53 16.21 -19.24
CA SER A 853 -15.18 16.69 -17.89
C SER A 853 -14.95 18.20 -17.81
N LEU A 854 -14.64 18.88 -18.92
CA LEU A 854 -14.54 20.34 -18.97
C LEU A 854 -15.91 21.02 -18.81
N ILE A 855 -16.98 20.39 -19.29
CA ILE A 855 -18.35 20.94 -19.31
C ILE A 855 -19.19 20.43 -18.13
N SER A 856 -18.93 19.21 -17.67
CA SER A 856 -19.63 18.58 -16.54
C SER A 856 -18.66 18.16 -15.44
N GLU A 857 -19.07 18.42 -14.20
CA GLU A 857 -18.37 18.03 -12.98
C GLU A 857 -19.26 17.09 -12.18
N SER A 858 -18.66 16.12 -11.48
CA SER A 858 -19.37 15.16 -10.62
C SER A 858 -18.61 14.98 -9.32
N TYR A 859 -19.32 15.03 -8.20
CA TYR A 859 -18.73 14.94 -6.86
C TYR A 859 -19.49 13.91 -6.02
N THR A 860 -18.79 12.92 -5.48
CA THR A 860 -19.38 11.92 -4.58
C THR A 860 -19.76 12.56 -3.24
N LEU A 861 -20.98 12.34 -2.79
CA LEU A 861 -21.53 12.83 -1.52
C LEU A 861 -21.50 11.72 -0.46
N SER A 862 -20.72 11.92 0.61
CA SER A 862 -20.60 10.93 1.70
C SER A 862 -20.74 11.58 3.07
N GLN A 863 -21.44 10.91 4.00
CA GLN A 863 -21.56 11.34 5.40
C GLN A 863 -20.24 11.27 6.17
N ARG A 864 -19.34 10.36 5.77
CA ARG A 864 -18.06 10.13 6.47
C ARG A 864 -16.96 11.08 5.97
N ASN A 865 -17.09 11.57 4.74
CA ASN A 865 -16.01 12.23 4.03
C ASN A 865 -16.47 13.59 3.54
N ALA A 866 -15.96 14.65 4.17
CA ALA A 866 -16.17 15.99 3.65
C ALA A 866 -15.47 16.14 2.29
N LEU A 867 -16.09 16.91 1.39
CA LEU A 867 -15.43 17.33 0.17
C LEU A 867 -14.29 18.29 0.53
N LEU A 868 -13.05 17.83 0.35
CA LEU A 868 -11.85 18.63 0.59
C LEU A 868 -11.82 19.90 -0.27
N PHE A 869 -12.37 19.81 -1.49
CA PHE A 869 -12.51 20.92 -2.42
C PHE A 869 -13.99 21.08 -2.78
N PRO A 870 -14.72 21.92 -2.03
CA PRO A 870 -16.12 22.15 -2.30
C PRO A 870 -16.31 22.78 -3.69
N PRO A 871 -17.32 22.35 -4.47
CA PRO A 871 -17.56 22.87 -5.80
C PRO A 871 -18.19 24.26 -5.79
N ASP A 872 -17.95 25.04 -6.84
CA ASP A 872 -18.65 26.29 -7.12
C ASP A 872 -19.83 26.05 -8.09
N PRO A 873 -21.09 26.22 -7.67
CA PRO A 873 -22.27 26.04 -8.52
C PRO A 873 -22.60 27.27 -9.39
N THR A 874 -21.80 28.34 -9.35
CA THR A 874 -22.04 29.58 -10.10
C THR A 874 -22.17 29.31 -11.60
N GLY A 875 -23.28 29.74 -12.20
CA GLY A 875 -23.55 29.60 -13.64
C GLY A 875 -23.67 28.15 -14.13
N LYS A 876 -23.91 27.18 -13.23
CA LYS A 876 -24.03 25.76 -13.58
C LYS A 876 -25.41 25.21 -13.25
N GLU A 877 -25.95 24.39 -14.16
CA GLU A 877 -27.06 23.51 -13.81
C GLU A 877 -26.61 22.51 -12.75
N MET A 878 -27.53 22.09 -11.89
CA MET A 878 -27.24 21.19 -10.78
C MET A 878 -28.16 19.99 -10.82
N THR A 879 -27.59 18.81 -10.57
CA THR A 879 -28.32 17.58 -10.24
C THR A 879 -27.73 17.01 -8.95
N ILE A 880 -28.58 16.72 -7.97
CA ILE A 880 -28.21 16.02 -6.74
C ILE A 880 -28.89 14.66 -6.81
N GLU A 881 -28.10 13.59 -6.84
CA GLU A 881 -28.60 12.21 -6.74
C GLU A 881 -28.21 11.66 -5.38
N MET A 882 -29.17 11.15 -4.60
CA MET A 882 -28.89 10.58 -3.29
C MET A 882 -29.60 9.25 -3.10
N VAL A 883 -28.82 8.23 -2.75
CA VAL A 883 -29.32 6.93 -2.32
C VAL A 883 -29.57 7.00 -0.83
N VAL A 884 -30.83 6.89 -0.41
CA VAL A 884 -31.25 7.13 0.97
C VAL A 884 -31.85 5.87 1.56
N ALA A 885 -31.39 5.48 2.75
CA ALA A 885 -31.99 4.39 3.52
C ALA A 885 -32.37 4.84 4.94
N PRO A 886 -33.51 4.37 5.48
CA PRO A 886 -33.87 4.60 6.88
C PRO A 886 -32.80 4.09 7.85
N GLY A 887 -32.62 4.82 8.96
CA GLY A 887 -31.79 4.45 10.10
C GLY A 887 -32.59 3.71 11.17
N ARG A 888 -32.11 3.76 12.42
CA ARG A 888 -32.88 3.28 13.60
C ARG A 888 -34.04 4.21 13.97
N GLU A 889 -33.96 5.46 13.53
CA GLU A 889 -34.96 6.50 13.73
C GLU A 889 -35.65 6.84 12.40
N ALA A 890 -36.81 7.49 12.48
CA ALA A 890 -37.48 8.01 11.28
C ALA A 890 -36.60 9.05 10.57
N LEU A 891 -36.67 9.10 9.24
CA LEU A 891 -35.90 10.04 8.43
C LEU A 891 -36.26 11.48 8.81
N ASP A 892 -35.27 12.23 9.25
CA ASP A 892 -35.37 13.65 9.60
C ASP A 892 -33.98 14.30 9.43
N GLY A 893 -33.95 15.59 9.12
CA GLY A 893 -32.72 16.39 9.03
C GLY A 893 -32.17 16.63 7.61
N VAL A 894 -31.01 17.28 7.55
CA VAL A 894 -30.40 17.77 6.29
C VAL A 894 -29.58 16.69 5.62
N MET A 895 -29.97 16.29 4.40
CA MET A 895 -29.23 15.31 3.61
C MET A 895 -27.98 15.94 2.97
N VAL A 896 -28.14 17.08 2.30
CA VAL A 896 -27.03 17.87 1.76
C VAL A 896 -27.36 19.36 1.77
N ALA A 897 -26.39 20.23 2.06
CA ALA A 897 -26.51 21.68 1.95
C ALA A 897 -25.18 22.36 1.61
N GLN A 898 -25.25 23.51 0.93
CA GLN A 898 -24.11 24.40 0.70
C GLN A 898 -24.59 25.86 0.75
N GLY A 899 -23.74 26.78 1.21
CA GLY A 899 -24.11 28.19 1.36
C GLY A 899 -24.98 28.46 2.59
N ASN A 900 -25.79 29.51 2.55
CA ASN A 900 -26.63 29.97 3.67
C ASN A 900 -28.00 30.50 3.18
N GLY A 901 -28.82 30.99 4.10
CA GLY A 901 -30.17 31.47 3.81
C GLY A 901 -30.23 32.71 2.90
N THR A 902 -29.10 33.35 2.61
CA THR A 902 -28.99 34.40 1.59
C THR A 902 -28.70 33.80 0.22
N ASN A 903 -27.67 32.98 0.11
CA ASN A 903 -27.30 32.28 -1.13
C ASN A 903 -26.88 30.85 -0.80
N GLY A 904 -27.63 29.86 -1.25
CA GLY A 904 -27.36 28.45 -0.96
C GLY A 904 -28.43 27.49 -1.45
N TYR A 905 -28.20 26.19 -1.25
CA TYR A 905 -29.20 25.15 -1.46
C TYR A 905 -29.19 24.14 -0.32
N SER A 906 -30.31 23.42 -0.19
CA SER A 906 -30.39 22.25 0.69
C SER A 906 -31.41 21.24 0.20
N LEU A 907 -31.10 19.96 0.38
CA LEU A 907 -32.02 18.84 0.31
C LEU A 907 -32.16 18.26 1.72
N TYR A 908 -33.38 18.22 2.24
CA TYR A 908 -33.63 17.80 3.62
C TYR A 908 -34.97 17.08 3.77
N VAL A 909 -35.07 16.28 4.83
CA VAL A 909 -36.32 15.65 5.27
C VAL A 909 -36.83 16.42 6.48
N TYR A 910 -38.10 16.82 6.45
CA TYR A 910 -38.77 17.47 7.58
C TYR A 910 -40.26 17.14 7.53
N LYS A 911 -40.85 16.81 8.69
CA LYS A 911 -42.29 16.46 8.82
C LYS A 911 -42.75 15.42 7.78
N ASP A 912 -41.99 14.32 7.67
CA ASP A 912 -42.25 13.18 6.76
C ASP A 912 -42.27 13.53 5.26
N ALA A 913 -41.74 14.69 4.87
CA ALA A 913 -41.65 15.14 3.49
C ALA A 913 -40.21 15.47 3.10
N LEU A 914 -39.90 15.27 1.82
CA LEU A 914 -38.63 15.64 1.22
C LEU A 914 -38.73 17.04 0.64
N HIS A 915 -37.76 17.89 0.95
CA HIS A 915 -37.73 19.29 0.57
C HIS A 915 -36.44 19.62 -0.17
N PHE A 916 -36.57 20.30 -1.31
CA PHE A 916 -35.44 20.91 -2.01
C PHE A 916 -35.61 22.43 -2.00
N ALA A 917 -34.66 23.12 -1.37
CA ALA A 917 -34.66 24.57 -1.20
C ALA A 917 -33.49 25.22 -1.94
N ILE A 918 -33.77 26.32 -2.63
CA ILE A 918 -32.79 27.21 -3.27
C ILE A 918 -32.99 28.62 -2.70
N ALA A 919 -31.93 29.21 -2.16
CA ALA A 919 -31.88 30.60 -1.69
C ALA A 919 -31.05 31.45 -2.65
N GLN A 920 -31.63 32.55 -3.15
CA GLN A 920 -30.96 33.50 -4.05
C GLN A 920 -31.29 34.94 -3.65
N ASP A 921 -30.27 35.65 -3.16
CA ASP A 921 -30.38 37.01 -2.59
C ASP A 921 -31.41 37.11 -1.46
N GLY A 922 -31.48 36.09 -0.60
CA GLY A 922 -32.42 36.00 0.52
C GLY A 922 -33.85 35.58 0.13
N ASP A 923 -34.16 35.40 -1.16
CA ASP A 923 -35.41 34.78 -1.60
C ASP A 923 -35.25 33.25 -1.64
N VAL A 924 -36.01 32.54 -0.82
CA VAL A 924 -35.94 31.08 -0.69
C VAL A 924 -37.13 30.43 -1.39
N LYS A 925 -36.87 29.59 -2.39
CA LYS A 925 -37.87 28.74 -3.05
C LYS A 925 -37.71 27.31 -2.57
N ILE A 926 -38.82 26.70 -2.13
CA ILE A 926 -38.86 25.34 -1.60
C ILE A 926 -39.89 24.53 -2.40
N ILE A 927 -39.47 23.38 -2.91
CA ILE A 927 -40.38 22.37 -3.46
C ILE A 927 -40.39 21.14 -2.55
N SER A 928 -41.56 20.56 -2.32
CA SER A 928 -41.75 19.53 -1.30
C SER A 928 -42.56 18.35 -1.85
N SER A 929 -42.17 17.12 -1.48
CA SER A 929 -42.97 15.94 -1.78
C SER A 929 -44.32 15.99 -1.06
N ARG A 930 -45.39 15.52 -1.74
CA ARG A 930 -46.74 15.41 -1.16
C ARG A 930 -47.06 14.03 -0.56
N LYS A 931 -46.18 13.05 -0.77
CA LYS A 931 -46.33 11.65 -0.35
C LYS A 931 -45.36 11.35 0.78
N LYS A 932 -45.75 10.41 1.66
CA LYS A 932 -44.85 9.80 2.65
C LYS A 932 -43.64 9.19 1.93
N LEU A 933 -42.47 9.32 2.55
CA LEU A 933 -41.23 8.73 2.05
C LEU A 933 -41.28 7.19 2.12
N PRO A 934 -40.56 6.48 1.23
CA PRO A 934 -40.43 5.03 1.28
C PRO A 934 -39.85 4.54 2.62
N SER A 935 -40.29 3.37 3.07
CA SER A 935 -39.80 2.70 4.29
C SER A 935 -38.57 1.82 4.06
N GLU A 936 -38.17 1.65 2.80
CA GLU A 936 -36.97 0.94 2.36
C GLU A 936 -35.99 1.96 1.75
N GLN A 937 -34.87 1.49 1.20
CA GLN A 937 -33.94 2.34 0.45
C GLN A 937 -34.61 2.91 -0.82
N PHE A 938 -34.29 4.16 -1.18
CA PHE A 938 -34.84 4.82 -2.37
C PHE A 938 -33.86 5.83 -2.96
N LEU A 939 -34.04 6.16 -4.24
CA LEU A 939 -33.26 7.17 -4.94
C LEU A 939 -33.98 8.52 -4.95
N VAL A 940 -33.28 9.57 -4.53
CA VAL A 940 -33.72 10.96 -4.64
C VAL A 940 -32.95 11.64 -5.76
N ILE A 941 -33.64 12.35 -6.65
CA ILE A 941 -33.00 13.23 -7.63
C ILE A 941 -33.60 14.64 -7.51
N ALA A 942 -32.77 15.63 -7.21
CA ALA A 942 -33.15 17.04 -7.22
C ALA A 942 -32.40 17.78 -8.32
N THR A 943 -33.08 18.63 -9.12
CA THR A 943 -32.43 19.36 -10.21
C THR A 943 -32.72 20.85 -10.17
N LEU A 944 -31.75 21.66 -10.64
CA LEU A 944 -31.87 23.08 -10.95
C LEU A 944 -31.34 23.32 -12.38
N LYS A 945 -32.16 23.92 -13.24
CA LYS A 945 -31.87 24.17 -14.66
C LYS A 945 -31.60 25.63 -14.97
N GLU A 946 -31.00 25.89 -16.14
CA GLU A 946 -30.61 27.25 -16.58
C GLU A 946 -31.76 28.25 -16.51
N ASP A 947 -32.96 27.83 -16.90
CA ASP A 947 -34.16 28.66 -16.90
C ASP A 947 -34.75 28.88 -15.49
N GLY A 948 -34.10 28.35 -14.44
CA GLY A 948 -34.54 28.39 -13.05
C GLY A 948 -35.51 27.27 -12.66
N SER A 949 -35.81 26.31 -13.55
CA SER A 949 -36.68 25.18 -13.21
C SER A 949 -36.07 24.29 -12.14
N MET A 950 -36.88 23.92 -11.15
CA MET A 950 -36.52 23.00 -10.08
C MET A 950 -37.39 21.75 -10.16
N SER A 951 -36.81 20.57 -9.97
CA SER A 951 -37.58 19.32 -9.84
C SER A 951 -37.06 18.44 -8.72
N LEU A 952 -37.96 17.59 -8.20
CA LEU A 952 -37.66 16.59 -7.18
C LEU A 952 -38.32 15.27 -7.59
N MET A 953 -37.53 14.20 -7.64
CA MET A 953 -37.95 12.86 -7.99
C MET A 953 -37.62 11.85 -6.88
N ILE A 954 -38.48 10.85 -6.72
CA ILE A 954 -38.27 9.67 -5.87
C ILE A 954 -38.45 8.42 -6.74
N ASP A 955 -37.43 7.58 -6.83
CA ASP A 955 -37.40 6.37 -7.67
C ASP A 955 -37.85 6.64 -9.11
N GLY A 956 -37.36 7.75 -9.68
CA GLY A 956 -37.69 8.21 -11.04
C GLY A 956 -39.07 8.84 -11.21
N ASN A 957 -39.88 8.96 -10.15
CA ASN A 957 -41.18 9.62 -10.21
C ASN A 957 -41.07 11.08 -9.75
N GLU A 958 -41.49 12.04 -10.58
CA GLU A 958 -41.59 13.45 -10.17
C GLU A 958 -42.60 13.62 -9.02
N VAL A 959 -42.12 14.11 -7.89
CA VAL A 959 -42.91 14.35 -6.67
C VAL A 959 -43.14 15.83 -6.39
N ALA A 960 -42.30 16.71 -6.93
CA ALA A 960 -42.46 18.16 -6.85
C ALA A 960 -41.72 18.87 -8.01
N LYS A 961 -42.23 20.06 -8.38
CA LYS A 961 -41.58 20.98 -9.31
C LYS A 961 -41.82 22.42 -8.91
N GLY A 962 -40.93 23.31 -9.32
CA GLY A 962 -41.01 24.74 -9.03
C GLY A 962 -40.11 25.54 -9.94
N LYS A 963 -40.00 26.84 -9.67
CA LYS A 963 -39.16 27.75 -10.45
C LYS A 963 -38.54 28.80 -9.53
N THR A 964 -37.25 29.03 -9.69
CA THR A 964 -36.49 30.09 -9.02
C THR A 964 -36.03 31.16 -10.03
N LYS A 965 -35.20 32.11 -9.62
CA LYS A 965 -34.73 33.24 -10.46
C LYS A 965 -33.80 32.80 -11.61
N GLY A 966 -33.15 31.64 -11.49
CA GLY A 966 -32.17 31.11 -12.44
C GLY A 966 -31.09 30.31 -11.72
N LEU A 967 -29.91 30.20 -12.32
CA LEU A 967 -28.71 29.61 -11.69
C LEU A 967 -28.10 30.56 -10.64
N PHE A 968 -27.23 30.03 -9.79
CA PHE A 968 -26.44 30.86 -8.87
C PHE A 968 -25.52 31.81 -9.64
N THR A 969 -25.44 33.07 -9.19
CA THR A 969 -24.68 34.15 -9.86
C THR A 969 -23.34 34.45 -9.19
N GLY A 970 -23.05 33.82 -8.05
CA GLY A 970 -21.79 33.95 -7.33
C GLY A 970 -21.57 32.78 -6.36
N PRO A 971 -20.34 32.66 -5.83
CA PRO A 971 -19.95 31.54 -4.98
C PRO A 971 -20.78 31.51 -3.69
N LEU A 972 -20.94 30.30 -3.15
CA LEU A 972 -21.71 30.07 -1.93
C LEU A 972 -20.83 30.21 -0.69
N SER A 973 -21.35 30.83 0.37
CA SER A 973 -20.67 30.93 1.66
C SER A 973 -21.57 30.43 2.80
N PRO A 974 -21.09 29.54 3.68
CA PRO A 974 -19.79 28.89 3.63
C PRO A 974 -19.69 27.92 2.44
N GLU A 975 -18.48 27.78 1.93
CA GLU A 975 -18.18 27.02 0.70
C GLU A 975 -18.39 25.52 0.88
N ASN A 976 -18.23 25.00 2.10
CA ASN A 976 -18.29 23.55 2.36
C ASN A 976 -19.66 22.95 2.05
N VAL A 977 -19.64 21.81 1.33
CA VAL A 977 -20.81 20.97 1.15
C VAL A 977 -20.99 20.10 2.39
N ARG A 978 -22.12 20.28 3.08
CA ARG A 978 -22.48 19.60 4.32
C ARG A 978 -23.38 18.41 3.99
N VAL A 979 -22.84 17.19 4.08
CA VAL A 979 -23.59 15.95 3.80
C VAL A 979 -23.96 15.27 5.11
N GLY A 980 -25.25 15.24 5.46
CA GLY A 980 -25.75 14.68 6.71
C GLY A 980 -25.32 15.44 7.99
N GLN A 981 -24.62 16.58 7.83
CA GLN A 981 -24.01 17.34 8.92
C GLN A 981 -24.82 18.60 9.30
N PHE A 982 -24.64 19.03 10.55
CA PHE A 982 -25.33 20.17 11.16
C PHE A 982 -24.52 21.46 11.09
N ASP A 983 -25.16 22.56 10.68
CA ASP A 983 -24.65 23.93 10.85
C ASP A 983 -25.82 24.92 11.06
N SER A 984 -26.15 25.23 12.31
CA SER A 984 -27.27 26.14 12.63
C SER A 984 -27.05 27.57 12.15
N ASN A 985 -25.81 27.99 11.91
CA ASN A 985 -25.52 29.36 11.51
C ASN A 985 -25.76 29.58 10.01
N ASN A 986 -25.78 28.50 9.21
CA ASN A 986 -25.85 28.55 7.75
C ASN A 986 -27.03 27.73 7.19
N LYS A 987 -28.20 27.89 7.81
CA LYS A 987 -29.45 27.27 7.37
C LYS A 987 -29.90 27.77 5.99
N VAL A 988 -30.27 26.85 5.10
CA VAL A 988 -30.98 27.11 3.84
C VAL A 988 -32.33 26.42 3.91
N GLY A 989 -33.46 27.12 3.77
CA GLY A 989 -34.81 26.50 3.86
C GLY A 989 -35.53 26.69 5.19
N ASP A 990 -36.69 26.04 5.34
CA ASP A 990 -37.65 26.26 6.43
C ASP A 990 -37.96 24.97 7.20
N TYR A 991 -37.03 24.57 8.07
CA TYR A 991 -37.17 23.43 8.99
C TYR A 991 -36.71 23.80 10.41
N GLU A 992 -37.24 23.11 11.43
CA GLU A 992 -36.95 23.34 12.86
C GLU A 992 -36.60 21.98 13.50
N GLY A 993 -35.86 21.94 14.62
CA GLY A 993 -35.64 20.68 15.36
C GLY A 993 -34.25 20.07 15.20
N ASN A 994 -34.14 18.73 15.09
CA ASN A 994 -32.85 18.04 14.98
C ASN A 994 -32.32 18.14 13.53
N TRP A 995 -31.09 18.63 13.38
CA TRP A 995 -30.55 19.08 12.09
C TRP A 995 -29.62 18.06 11.42
N ARG A 996 -29.18 17.05 12.19
CA ARG A 996 -28.36 15.94 11.68
C ARG A 996 -29.28 14.94 10.99
N PHE A 997 -28.88 14.45 9.81
CA PHE A 997 -29.65 13.43 9.12
C PHE A 997 -29.67 12.12 9.91
N SER A 998 -30.85 11.61 10.24
CA SER A 998 -31.04 10.36 11.00
C SER A 998 -30.95 9.09 10.13
N GLY A 999 -30.99 9.26 8.80
CA GLY A 999 -30.85 8.18 7.82
C GLY A 999 -29.40 7.88 7.41
N ARG A 1000 -29.25 6.89 6.54
CA ARG A 1000 -28.00 6.53 5.87
C ARG A 1000 -28.01 7.07 4.44
N ILE A 1001 -26.87 7.56 3.98
CA ILE A 1001 -26.63 7.99 2.60
C ILE A 1001 -25.68 6.98 1.95
N GLY A 1002 -26.09 6.40 0.82
CA GLY A 1002 -25.30 5.45 0.06
C GLY A 1002 -24.13 6.11 -0.67
N ASN A 1003 -23.08 5.34 -0.94
CA ASN A 1003 -21.83 5.84 -1.53
C ASN A 1003 -21.98 6.33 -2.98
N ASP A 1004 -23.03 5.90 -3.70
CA ASP A 1004 -23.32 6.34 -5.08
C ASP A 1004 -24.04 7.70 -5.15
N SER A 1005 -24.24 8.35 -4.01
CA SER A 1005 -24.82 9.69 -3.98
C SER A 1005 -23.85 10.69 -4.61
N SER A 1006 -24.34 11.59 -5.46
CA SER A 1006 -23.53 12.54 -6.23
C SER A 1006 -24.15 13.94 -6.28
N LEU A 1007 -23.28 14.92 -6.53
CA LEU A 1007 -23.62 16.26 -6.96
C LEU A 1007 -22.97 16.48 -8.33
N ASP A 1008 -23.80 16.64 -9.36
CA ASP A 1008 -23.37 16.95 -10.71
C ASP A 1008 -23.62 18.41 -11.05
N LEU A 1009 -22.62 19.07 -11.62
CA LEU A 1009 -22.70 20.45 -12.07
C LEU A 1009 -22.35 20.56 -13.55
N LYS A 1010 -23.16 21.27 -14.33
CA LYS A 1010 -22.96 21.42 -15.78
C LYS A 1010 -22.92 22.88 -16.19
N LYS A 1011 -21.83 23.30 -16.85
CA LYS A 1011 -21.66 24.66 -17.40
C LYS A 1011 -22.65 24.89 -18.55
N THR A 1012 -23.30 26.06 -18.56
CA THR A 1012 -24.15 26.47 -19.69
C THR A 1012 -23.29 27.16 -20.76
N SER A 1013 -23.60 26.93 -22.04
CA SER A 1013 -22.77 27.40 -23.15
C SER A 1013 -23.00 28.90 -23.40
N SER A 1014 -22.06 29.74 -22.96
CA SER A 1014 -21.98 31.15 -23.36
C SER A 1014 -20.99 31.31 -24.53
N GLY A 1015 -21.50 31.48 -25.77
CA GLY A 1015 -20.71 31.94 -26.92
C GLY A 1015 -20.54 30.94 -28.06
N GLU A 1016 -21.14 31.29 -29.21
CA GLU A 1016 -20.92 30.81 -30.60
C GLU A 1016 -20.07 29.54 -30.86
N ALA A 1017 -20.58 28.38 -30.45
CA ALA A 1017 -20.31 27.09 -31.10
C ALA A 1017 -21.46 26.10 -30.82
N SER A 1018 -22.69 26.47 -31.19
CA SER A 1018 -23.83 25.53 -31.13
C SER A 1018 -24.71 25.63 -32.38
N LYS A 1019 -24.30 24.93 -33.44
CA LYS A 1019 -25.22 24.49 -34.50
C LYS A 1019 -25.02 23.00 -34.79
N ALA A 1020 -25.13 22.19 -33.75
CA ALA A 1020 -25.44 20.76 -33.87
C ALA A 1020 -25.98 20.13 -32.57
N VAL A 1021 -26.63 20.88 -31.67
CA VAL A 1021 -27.37 20.28 -30.54
C VAL A 1021 -28.61 21.11 -30.24
N SER A 1022 -29.57 21.13 -31.16
CA SER A 1022 -30.91 21.66 -30.90
C SER A 1022 -31.96 20.71 -31.45
N SER A 1023 -32.10 19.55 -30.81
CA SER A 1023 -33.33 18.72 -30.87
C SER A 1023 -33.22 17.55 -29.90
N ILE A 1024 -33.16 17.82 -28.60
CA ILE A 1024 -33.51 16.81 -27.59
C ILE A 1024 -34.28 17.51 -26.48
N GLU A 1025 -35.48 17.96 -26.82
CA GLU A 1025 -36.59 17.98 -25.87
C GLU A 1025 -37.55 16.85 -26.28
N GLU A 1026 -38.07 16.18 -25.27
CA GLU A 1026 -39.11 15.14 -25.33
C GLU A 1026 -38.74 13.80 -25.98
N SER A 1027 -38.25 12.87 -25.15
CA SER A 1027 -38.94 11.58 -24.91
C SER A 1027 -38.09 10.67 -24.01
N VAL A 1028 -37.93 11.05 -22.74
CA VAL A 1028 -37.77 10.00 -21.71
C VAL A 1028 -39.17 9.49 -21.43
N GLU A 1029 -39.60 8.52 -22.24
CA GLU A 1029 -40.82 7.78 -21.94
C GLU A 1029 -40.55 6.90 -20.72
N VAL A 1030 -40.94 7.41 -19.55
CA VAL A 1030 -41.04 6.63 -18.32
C VAL A 1030 -42.14 5.60 -18.53
N VAL A 1031 -41.75 4.37 -18.89
CA VAL A 1031 -42.66 3.23 -18.87
C VAL A 1031 -42.69 2.67 -17.45
N LYS A 1032 -43.88 2.69 -16.87
CA LYS A 1032 -44.22 2.18 -15.53
C LYS A 1032 -43.69 0.77 -15.24
N ASN A 1033 -43.07 0.71 -14.06
CA ASN A 1033 -43.06 -0.34 -13.05
C ASN A 1033 -42.44 -1.71 -13.41
N GLY A 1034 -41.35 -1.99 -12.69
CA GLY A 1034 -40.83 -3.32 -12.44
C GLY A 1034 -39.72 -3.28 -11.41
N LEU A 1035 -39.89 -2.58 -10.28
CA LEU A 1035 -38.95 -2.66 -9.17
C LEU A 1035 -39.08 -4.05 -8.54
N VAL A 1036 -37.98 -4.80 -8.49
CA VAL A 1036 -37.90 -6.10 -7.85
C VAL A 1036 -36.79 -6.04 -6.82
N THR A 1037 -37.14 -6.07 -5.54
CA THR A 1037 -36.14 -6.25 -4.47
C THR A 1037 -35.83 -7.73 -4.34
N LEU A 1038 -34.56 -8.11 -4.36
CA LEU A 1038 -34.07 -9.45 -4.04
C LEU A 1038 -33.14 -9.32 -2.85
N THR A 1039 -33.33 -10.12 -1.82
CA THR A 1039 -32.58 -10.01 -0.57
C THR A 1039 -31.89 -11.34 -0.27
N THR A 1040 -30.67 -11.34 0.27
CA THR A 1040 -30.08 -12.57 0.82
C THR A 1040 -30.77 -12.95 2.13
N ILE A 1041 -31.03 -14.24 2.37
CA ILE A 1041 -31.54 -14.70 3.67
C ILE A 1041 -30.33 -14.93 4.59
N PRO A 1042 -30.18 -14.17 5.69
CA PRO A 1042 -29.03 -14.29 6.57
C PRO A 1042 -28.83 -15.74 7.03
N HIS A 1043 -27.61 -16.25 6.89
CA HIS A 1043 -27.21 -17.62 7.27
C HIS A 1043 -27.81 -18.77 6.44
N GLU A 1044 -28.55 -18.51 5.34
CA GLU A 1044 -29.24 -19.57 4.58
C GLU A 1044 -28.76 -19.75 3.12
N MET A 1045 -27.67 -19.08 2.71
CA MET A 1045 -27.05 -19.17 1.36
C MET A 1045 -28.10 -19.24 0.23
N SER A 1046 -29.11 -18.38 0.34
CA SER A 1046 -30.31 -18.37 -0.51
C SER A 1046 -30.81 -16.95 -0.72
N PHE A 1047 -31.50 -16.71 -1.84
CA PHE A 1047 -32.28 -15.50 -2.02
C PHE A 1047 -33.66 -15.63 -1.35
N ASP A 1048 -34.20 -14.53 -0.85
CA ASP A 1048 -35.55 -14.44 -0.25
C ASP A 1048 -36.66 -14.84 -1.23
N LYS A 1049 -36.39 -14.76 -2.54
CA LYS A 1049 -37.27 -15.17 -3.62
C LYS A 1049 -36.59 -16.21 -4.49
N SER A 1050 -37.26 -17.36 -4.66
CA SER A 1050 -36.85 -18.40 -5.61
C SER A 1050 -37.28 -18.08 -7.05
N ALA A 1051 -38.22 -17.16 -7.26
CA ALA A 1051 -38.60 -16.65 -8.57
C ALA A 1051 -39.34 -15.30 -8.51
N PHE A 1052 -39.29 -14.53 -9.59
CA PHE A 1052 -40.12 -13.34 -9.80
C PHE A 1052 -40.54 -13.20 -11.27
N ILE A 1053 -41.61 -12.44 -11.55
CA ILE A 1053 -42.21 -12.32 -12.90
C ILE A 1053 -42.02 -10.89 -13.42
N VAL A 1054 -41.56 -10.77 -14.66
CA VAL A 1054 -41.38 -9.49 -15.37
C VAL A 1054 -41.96 -9.58 -16.79
N LYS A 1055 -42.38 -8.44 -17.34
CA LYS A 1055 -42.97 -8.38 -18.69
C LYS A 1055 -41.89 -8.31 -19.76
N ALA A 1056 -42.00 -9.11 -20.82
CA ALA A 1056 -41.07 -9.10 -21.95
C ALA A 1056 -40.93 -7.68 -22.55
N GLY A 1057 -39.67 -7.27 -22.78
CA GLY A 1057 -39.34 -5.96 -23.36
C GLY A 1057 -39.52 -4.74 -22.45
N SER A 1058 -39.95 -4.93 -21.19
CA SER A 1058 -40.07 -3.84 -20.20
C SER A 1058 -38.72 -3.47 -19.56
N LYS A 1059 -38.67 -2.37 -18.80
CA LYS A 1059 -37.49 -1.99 -18.00
C LYS A 1059 -37.60 -2.63 -16.61
N LEU A 1060 -36.55 -3.32 -16.18
CA LEU A 1060 -36.38 -3.88 -14.84
C LEU A 1060 -35.43 -3.00 -14.04
N VAL A 1061 -35.82 -2.67 -12.82
CA VAL A 1061 -34.94 -2.13 -11.78
C VAL A 1061 -34.93 -3.19 -10.68
N LEU A 1062 -33.79 -3.77 -10.37
CA LEU A 1062 -33.68 -4.83 -9.38
C LEU A 1062 -32.70 -4.42 -8.29
N ASP A 1063 -33.20 -4.25 -7.07
CA ASP A 1063 -32.38 -3.94 -5.90
C ASP A 1063 -31.96 -5.25 -5.24
N PHE A 1064 -30.67 -5.53 -5.21
CA PHE A 1064 -30.09 -6.67 -4.53
C PHE A 1064 -29.53 -6.25 -3.17
N ASN A 1065 -30.29 -6.53 -2.11
CA ASN A 1065 -29.94 -6.19 -0.73
C ASN A 1065 -29.25 -7.39 -0.05
N ASN A 1066 -28.10 -7.16 0.57
CA ASN A 1066 -27.35 -8.20 1.26
C ASN A 1066 -27.30 -7.97 2.77
N PRO A 1067 -28.30 -8.39 3.57
CA PRO A 1067 -28.23 -8.36 5.03
C PRO A 1067 -27.33 -9.44 5.64
N ASP A 1068 -26.77 -10.36 4.84
CA ASP A 1068 -25.90 -11.43 5.32
C ASP A 1068 -24.49 -10.92 5.67
N PHE A 1069 -23.75 -11.68 6.49
CA PHE A 1069 -22.41 -11.31 6.97
C PHE A 1069 -21.29 -11.58 5.96
N VAL A 1070 -21.59 -12.31 4.89
CA VAL A 1070 -20.71 -12.56 3.75
C VAL A 1070 -21.14 -11.71 2.55
N GLN A 1071 -20.21 -11.34 1.68
CA GLN A 1071 -20.53 -10.65 0.43
C GLN A 1071 -21.29 -11.56 -0.51
N HIS A 1072 -22.21 -11.01 -1.29
CA HIS A 1072 -22.88 -11.73 -2.36
C HIS A 1072 -22.97 -10.84 -3.58
N ASN A 1073 -23.00 -11.43 -4.77
CA ASN A 1073 -23.39 -10.75 -5.99
C ASN A 1073 -24.66 -11.37 -6.56
N LEU A 1074 -25.22 -10.73 -7.58
CA LEU A 1074 -26.36 -11.23 -8.33
C LEU A 1074 -26.05 -11.16 -9.82
N VAL A 1075 -26.19 -12.28 -10.53
CA VAL A 1075 -26.01 -12.38 -11.98
C VAL A 1075 -27.30 -12.91 -12.61
N ILE A 1076 -27.83 -12.20 -13.61
CA ILE A 1076 -28.98 -12.62 -14.42
C ILE A 1076 -28.46 -13.24 -15.72
N GLY A 1077 -28.74 -14.53 -15.93
CA GLY A 1077 -28.29 -15.30 -17.08
C GLY A 1077 -29.36 -15.50 -18.16
N ALA A 1078 -28.95 -15.86 -19.37
CA ALA A 1078 -29.81 -16.29 -20.48
C ALA A 1078 -30.53 -17.63 -20.19
N ILE A 1079 -31.59 -17.95 -20.94
CA ILE A 1079 -32.35 -19.20 -20.76
C ILE A 1079 -31.41 -20.41 -20.87
N GLY A 1080 -31.39 -21.27 -19.85
CA GLY A 1080 -30.57 -22.48 -19.80
C GLY A 1080 -29.09 -22.27 -19.46
N SER A 1081 -28.68 -21.06 -19.04
CA SER A 1081 -27.26 -20.73 -18.83
C SER A 1081 -26.70 -20.97 -17.41
N LEU A 1082 -27.54 -21.36 -16.44
CA LEU A 1082 -27.15 -21.42 -15.02
C LEU A 1082 -25.87 -22.22 -14.78
N GLU A 1083 -25.78 -23.45 -15.31
CA GLU A 1083 -24.62 -24.32 -15.12
C GLU A 1083 -23.36 -23.78 -15.80
N LYS A 1084 -23.50 -23.12 -16.96
CA LYS A 1084 -22.39 -22.52 -17.70
C LYS A 1084 -21.84 -21.28 -16.98
N ILE A 1085 -22.72 -20.43 -16.46
CA ILE A 1085 -22.34 -19.26 -15.64
C ILE A 1085 -21.67 -19.72 -14.35
N GLY A 1086 -22.26 -20.72 -13.67
CA GLY A 1086 -21.73 -21.29 -12.45
C GLY A 1086 -20.33 -21.90 -12.60
N GLN A 1087 -20.13 -22.72 -13.63
CA GLN A 1087 -18.82 -23.30 -13.93
C GLN A 1087 -17.77 -22.23 -14.33
N ALA A 1088 -18.19 -21.17 -15.02
CA ALA A 1088 -17.29 -20.07 -15.35
C ALA A 1088 -16.91 -19.26 -14.09
N ALA A 1089 -17.85 -19.06 -13.17
CA ALA A 1089 -17.58 -18.41 -11.89
C ALA A 1089 -16.66 -19.25 -10.98
N ASP A 1090 -16.86 -20.58 -10.93
CA ASP A 1090 -15.97 -21.48 -10.21
C ASP A 1090 -14.53 -21.47 -10.79
N LYS A 1091 -14.37 -21.22 -12.10
CA LYS A 1091 -13.04 -21.00 -12.71
C LYS A 1091 -12.44 -19.66 -12.32
N MET A 1092 -13.23 -18.59 -12.27
CA MET A 1092 -12.76 -17.28 -11.79
C MET A 1092 -12.31 -17.31 -10.33
N ALA A 1093 -12.87 -18.22 -9.51
CA ALA A 1093 -12.39 -18.48 -8.16
C ALA A 1093 -10.93 -18.94 -8.09
N GLN A 1094 -10.39 -19.45 -9.20
CA GLN A 1094 -9.02 -19.94 -9.36
C GLN A 1094 -8.09 -18.89 -9.98
N GLU A 1095 -8.60 -17.70 -10.30
CA GLU A 1095 -7.87 -16.60 -10.94
C GLU A 1095 -7.70 -15.44 -9.94
N LEU A 1096 -6.49 -14.86 -9.84
CA LEU A 1096 -6.17 -13.74 -8.92
C LEU A 1096 -7.04 -12.49 -9.12
N THR A 1097 -7.64 -12.34 -10.31
CA THR A 1097 -8.52 -11.21 -10.66
C THR A 1097 -10.01 -11.49 -10.41
N GLY A 1098 -10.35 -12.68 -9.89
CA GLY A 1098 -11.74 -13.08 -9.67
C GLY A 1098 -12.51 -12.12 -8.77
N MET A 1099 -11.85 -11.59 -7.73
CA MET A 1099 -12.45 -10.60 -6.83
C MET A 1099 -12.58 -9.21 -7.45
N ASP A 1100 -11.59 -8.77 -8.25
CA ASP A 1100 -11.63 -7.50 -8.99
C ASP A 1100 -12.79 -7.46 -9.98
N LYS A 1101 -13.17 -8.63 -10.50
CA LYS A 1101 -14.30 -8.82 -11.40
C LYS A 1101 -15.58 -9.21 -10.67
N SER A 1102 -15.62 -9.07 -9.34
CA SER A 1102 -16.77 -9.41 -8.49
C SER A 1102 -17.30 -10.84 -8.71
N PHE A 1103 -16.45 -11.77 -9.17
CA PHE A 1103 -16.79 -13.13 -9.63
C PHE A 1103 -17.90 -13.18 -10.68
N VAL A 1104 -18.02 -12.16 -11.53
CA VAL A 1104 -18.97 -12.12 -12.66
C VAL A 1104 -18.28 -12.58 -13.95
N PRO A 1105 -18.65 -13.74 -14.53
CA PRO A 1105 -18.00 -14.23 -15.75
C PRO A 1105 -18.29 -13.36 -16.97
N GLU A 1106 -17.23 -13.00 -17.71
CA GLU A 1106 -17.32 -12.29 -19.00
C GLU A 1106 -17.74 -13.24 -20.14
N ILE A 1107 -18.94 -13.83 -20.03
CA ILE A 1107 -19.52 -14.68 -21.06
C ILE A 1107 -20.82 -14.09 -21.58
N SER A 1108 -21.13 -14.34 -22.85
CA SER A 1108 -22.31 -13.79 -23.54
C SER A 1108 -23.66 -14.13 -22.91
N GLU A 1109 -23.68 -15.15 -22.06
CA GLU A 1109 -24.86 -15.62 -21.35
C GLU A 1109 -25.22 -14.77 -20.12
N VAL A 1110 -24.32 -13.91 -19.63
CA VAL A 1110 -24.62 -12.94 -18.58
C VAL A 1110 -25.33 -11.74 -19.19
N LEU A 1111 -26.56 -11.48 -18.75
CA LEU A 1111 -27.42 -10.41 -19.27
C LEU A 1111 -27.35 -9.13 -18.43
N ALA A 1112 -27.13 -9.27 -17.12
CA ALA A 1112 -26.92 -8.19 -16.17
C ALA A 1112 -26.35 -8.75 -14.86
N SER A 1113 -25.70 -7.90 -14.06
CA SER A 1113 -25.07 -8.32 -12.80
C SER A 1113 -24.88 -7.14 -11.84
N THR A 1114 -24.69 -7.44 -10.56
CA THR A 1114 -24.09 -6.53 -9.58
C THR A 1114 -22.62 -6.86 -9.37
N ASP A 1115 -21.86 -5.92 -8.80
CA ASP A 1115 -20.63 -6.23 -8.10
C ASP A 1115 -20.90 -7.02 -6.79
N LEU A 1116 -19.85 -7.39 -6.07
CA LEU A 1116 -19.96 -7.97 -4.74
C LEU A 1116 -20.57 -6.96 -3.77
N VAL A 1117 -21.81 -7.24 -3.36
CA VAL A 1117 -22.57 -6.44 -2.40
C VAL A 1117 -22.11 -6.79 -1.00
N PHE A 1118 -21.56 -5.79 -0.29
CA PHE A 1118 -21.12 -5.94 1.09
C PHE A 1118 -22.28 -6.18 2.07
N PRO A 1119 -22.00 -6.78 3.25
CA PRO A 1119 -22.97 -6.89 4.33
C PRO A 1119 -23.66 -5.56 4.64
N ASN A 1120 -24.99 -5.61 4.77
CA ASN A 1120 -25.89 -4.48 4.97
C ASN A 1120 -25.84 -3.39 3.88
N SER A 1121 -25.42 -3.76 2.66
CA SER A 1121 -25.41 -2.89 1.48
C SER A 1121 -26.40 -3.39 0.43
N THR A 1122 -26.77 -2.52 -0.51
CA THR A 1122 -27.69 -2.82 -1.60
C THR A 1122 -27.07 -2.32 -2.90
N GLU A 1123 -27.07 -3.15 -3.94
CA GLU A 1123 -26.72 -2.77 -5.31
C GLU A 1123 -27.95 -2.82 -6.23
N THR A 1124 -28.02 -1.96 -7.24
CA THR A 1124 -29.18 -1.89 -8.14
C THR A 1124 -28.82 -2.25 -9.59
N ILE A 1125 -29.47 -3.27 -10.14
CA ILE A 1125 -29.42 -3.61 -11.57
C ILE A 1125 -30.50 -2.83 -12.33
N ILE A 1126 -30.12 -2.09 -13.37
CA ILE A 1126 -31.06 -1.49 -14.32
C ILE A 1126 -30.88 -2.14 -15.69
N MET A 1127 -31.85 -2.95 -16.13
CA MET A 1127 -31.76 -3.65 -17.41
C MET A 1127 -33.06 -3.61 -18.21
N LYS A 1128 -32.97 -3.80 -19.53
CA LYS A 1128 -34.16 -4.07 -20.37
C LYS A 1128 -34.43 -5.58 -20.35
N VAL A 1129 -35.63 -5.96 -19.92
CA VAL A 1129 -36.07 -7.36 -19.88
C VAL A 1129 -36.06 -7.93 -21.30
N PRO A 1130 -35.48 -9.12 -21.53
CA PRO A 1130 -35.47 -9.76 -22.85
C PRO A 1130 -36.87 -9.85 -23.48
N SER A 1131 -36.94 -9.71 -24.81
CA SER A 1131 -38.21 -9.84 -25.55
C SER A 1131 -38.67 -11.30 -25.68
N GLN A 1132 -37.73 -12.25 -25.55
CA GLN A 1132 -38.03 -13.67 -25.57
C GLN A 1132 -38.64 -14.09 -24.23
N ARG A 1133 -39.82 -14.71 -24.29
CA ARG A 1133 -40.49 -15.28 -23.13
C ARG A 1133 -39.78 -16.55 -22.69
N GLY A 1134 -39.63 -16.74 -21.37
CA GLY A 1134 -38.98 -17.90 -20.80
C GLY A 1134 -38.48 -17.68 -19.39
N ASP A 1135 -37.82 -18.71 -18.87
CA ASP A 1135 -37.26 -18.74 -17.52
C ASP A 1135 -35.76 -18.41 -17.59
N TYR A 1136 -35.41 -17.25 -17.05
CA TYR A 1136 -34.04 -16.74 -17.01
C TYR A 1136 -33.47 -16.96 -15.60
N PRO A 1137 -32.35 -17.68 -15.42
CA PRO A 1137 -31.77 -17.89 -14.11
C PRO A 1137 -31.21 -16.57 -13.56
N PHE A 1138 -31.36 -16.34 -12.27
CA PHE A 1138 -30.50 -15.42 -11.53
C PHE A 1138 -29.74 -16.18 -10.44
N VAL A 1139 -28.51 -15.78 -10.16
CA VAL A 1139 -27.58 -16.62 -9.39
C VAL A 1139 -26.53 -15.78 -8.68
N CYS A 1140 -26.11 -16.22 -7.49
CA CYS A 1140 -24.91 -15.71 -6.85
C CYS A 1140 -23.70 -16.48 -7.37
N THR A 1141 -22.75 -15.77 -7.97
CA THR A 1141 -21.54 -16.35 -8.55
C THR A 1141 -20.31 -16.19 -7.66
N LEU A 1142 -20.47 -15.75 -6.41
CA LEU A 1142 -19.44 -15.96 -5.39
C LEU A 1142 -19.08 -17.46 -5.36
N PRO A 1143 -17.79 -17.84 -5.29
CA PRO A 1143 -17.36 -19.22 -5.48
C PRO A 1143 -18.18 -20.24 -4.66
N ASN A 1144 -18.60 -21.34 -5.30
CA ASN A 1144 -19.49 -22.37 -4.75
C ASN A 1144 -20.94 -21.95 -4.39
N HIS A 1145 -21.31 -20.67 -4.41
CA HIS A 1145 -22.68 -20.24 -4.04
C HIS A 1145 -23.72 -20.63 -5.10
N TRP A 1146 -23.36 -20.60 -6.39
CA TRP A 1146 -24.30 -20.79 -7.49
C TRP A 1146 -25.05 -22.13 -7.47
N LYS A 1147 -24.48 -23.16 -6.84
CA LYS A 1147 -25.07 -24.50 -6.69
C LYS A 1147 -26.30 -24.52 -5.79
N GLN A 1148 -26.41 -23.58 -4.87
CA GLN A 1148 -27.49 -23.51 -3.87
C GLN A 1148 -28.24 -22.17 -3.88
N MET A 1149 -27.57 -21.10 -4.29
CA MET A 1149 -28.09 -19.73 -4.29
C MET A 1149 -28.43 -19.26 -5.70
N ASN A 1150 -29.57 -19.71 -6.22
CA ASN A 1150 -30.10 -19.34 -7.53
C ASN A 1150 -31.64 -19.29 -7.53
N GLY A 1151 -32.21 -18.65 -8.53
CA GLY A 1151 -33.66 -18.57 -8.74
C GLY A 1151 -34.02 -18.23 -10.18
N ILE A 1152 -35.31 -17.97 -10.45
CA ILE A 1152 -35.82 -17.78 -11.81
C ILE A 1152 -36.54 -16.43 -11.99
N MET A 1153 -36.05 -15.62 -12.92
CA MET A 1153 -36.78 -14.51 -13.50
C MET A 1153 -37.66 -15.01 -14.66
N LYS A 1154 -38.98 -15.02 -14.48
CA LYS A 1154 -39.95 -15.44 -15.50
C LYS A 1154 -40.36 -14.27 -16.37
N VAL A 1155 -40.05 -14.35 -17.66
CA VAL A 1155 -40.39 -13.33 -18.64
C VAL A 1155 -41.68 -13.73 -19.36
N ILE A 1156 -42.75 -12.93 -19.16
CA ILE A 1156 -44.11 -13.19 -19.71
C ILE A 1156 -44.60 -12.13 -20.70
#